data_AF-A0A3D3E707-F1
#
_entry.id   AF-A0A3D3E707-F1
#
_cell.length_a   1.000
_cell.length_b   1.000
_cell.length_c   1.000
_cell.angle_alpha   90.00
_cell.angle_beta   90.00
_cell.angle_gamma   90.00
#
_symmetry.space_group_name_H-M   'P 1'
#
loop_
_entity.id
_entity.type
_entity.pdbx_description
1 polymer ?
#
loop_
_entity_poly.entity_id
_entity_poly.type
_entity_poly.pdbx_seq_one_letter_code
_entity_poly.pdbx_strand_id
1 'polypeptide(L)'
;MEMKVPKRTLAFYNRLGIWVALLFISLGLSMQSLQVNLFAQATLDKEYAQAMAQQMAHSLRIKLAETQMQQKNAARHANTIDYLNNPDSSWKRTLKSLITGSEQIFILDNLSALGLQNQLGYAVQELATNTLKGKEFPLEAVQRNGEIHFYLATPIKDYSNSIQGILLIEYGANWLEQLRSGAAAKHGLISTRQVLRSDPNKGLQVFEIGKKSDSQLTVVTESINDYWFLTFIPADTRPQLATTTIVTPWVVALLSTLIVLFILIWLQKREINRNKLMLYNYVRHLYRKGENDWPKFNIKIFHELAKAMEHLANSKGINSGQSESPERHVQNSSTDREKQSVELTQPVTSTKKKKAFSAHSNKAIPQVMVEEVPHAKAIVSQSIFRTYDIRGDAEQELSQEATEQIGLALGSELQSRGEKSIIIAWDGRLSSPKIAQAMQDGLLASGTNVISIGAATIGMLYYACHELETSNGVMITGSHNPANINGFTIVINRKSLMQEQLMALYHRIQRQDFISGQGAVENNDLSRDYIERIQSDIQLSRPLKVVLDGSNGIAGPIGLQLLKTMGLDVIPLNCNVDGSFPSHQPDPSKSANLVALQEAVKEHKADIGIAFDGDGDRIGIVDEQGSIISPDRILMFLAKDIISRQPGCDVVYDVKSSRRLTQLISQSGGRPTMWKTGHSLMKAKMEELNAVLGGELSGHIFLRDRWYGFDDSLYVSARVLELLSHQFEPVSNIFSEFPNDISTTEITVDSDDKRKFTIIQLLASEPSLQEGARISVIDGIRSDFADGWGLVRASNTSPTLTLRFAGESDEALERIKALFKEALSRHAPELTIPF
;
A
#
# COMPACT_ATOMS: atom_id res chain seq x y z
N MET A 1 -71.84 55.00 7.66
CA MET A 1 -71.22 53.86 6.93
C MET A 1 -69.92 53.53 7.62
N GLU A 2 -69.78 52.35 8.22
CA GLU A 2 -68.56 52.03 9.01
C GLU A 2 -67.34 51.82 8.12
N MET A 3 -66.29 52.62 8.35
CA MET A 3 -65.06 52.56 7.57
C MET A 3 -64.09 51.51 8.13
N LYS A 4 -63.98 50.37 7.45
CA LYS A 4 -63.07 49.27 7.83
C LYS A 4 -61.62 49.73 7.89
N VAL A 5 -61.02 49.64 9.09
CA VAL A 5 -59.59 49.90 9.31
C VAL A 5 -58.74 48.87 8.54
N PRO A 6 -57.70 49.26 7.79
CA PRO A 6 -56.86 48.31 7.06
C PRO A 6 -56.04 47.43 8.01
N LYS A 7 -56.12 46.10 7.83
CA LYS A 7 -55.45 45.10 8.70
C LYS A 7 -53.92 45.05 8.58
N ARG A 8 -53.30 45.71 7.58
CA ARG A 8 -51.85 45.63 7.34
C ARG A 8 -51.08 46.58 8.25
N THR A 9 -50.28 46.02 9.16
CA THR A 9 -49.33 46.72 10.03
C THR A 9 -47.95 46.82 9.38
N LEU A 10 -47.08 47.71 9.86
CA LEU A 10 -45.71 47.82 9.35
C LEU A 10 -44.90 46.52 9.58
N ALA A 11 -45.13 45.83 10.70
CA ALA A 11 -44.53 44.54 11.02
C ALA A 11 -44.86 43.44 10.00
N PHE A 12 -46.05 43.44 9.39
CA PHE A 12 -46.41 42.49 8.32
C PHE A 12 -45.51 42.62 7.08
N TYR A 13 -45.05 43.83 6.78
CA TYR A 13 -44.09 44.10 5.71
C TYR A 13 -42.63 43.83 6.12
N ASN A 14 -42.34 43.73 7.42
CA ASN A 14 -40.98 43.51 7.95
C ASN A 14 -40.49 42.04 7.84
N ARG A 15 -41.06 41.26 6.92
CA ARG A 15 -40.54 39.93 6.50
C ARG A 15 -39.19 40.01 5.78
N LEU A 16 -38.60 41.20 5.67
CA LEU A 16 -37.27 41.47 5.12
C LEU A 16 -36.19 40.60 5.77
N GLY A 17 -36.26 40.37 7.08
CA GLY A 17 -35.30 39.53 7.81
C GLY A 17 -35.21 38.09 7.31
N ILE A 18 -36.31 37.50 6.82
CA ILE A 18 -36.31 36.15 6.24
C ILE A 18 -35.54 36.14 4.91
N TRP A 19 -35.75 37.15 4.07
CA TRP A 19 -35.04 37.27 2.79
C TRP A 19 -33.56 37.63 2.96
N VAL A 20 -33.21 38.42 3.99
CA VAL A 20 -31.83 38.70 4.36
C VAL A 20 -31.13 37.43 4.89
N ALA A 21 -31.81 36.62 5.71
CA ALA A 21 -31.29 35.33 6.15
C ALA A 21 -31.06 34.36 4.97
N LEU A 22 -32.03 34.25 4.06
CA LEU A 22 -31.89 33.45 2.83
C LEU A 22 -30.73 33.93 1.94
N LEU A 23 -30.50 35.25 1.87
CA LEU A 23 -29.37 35.84 1.14
C LEU A 23 -28.03 35.44 1.79
N PHE A 24 -27.89 35.55 3.12
CA PHE A 24 -26.67 35.10 3.82
C PHE A 24 -26.43 33.59 3.67
N ILE A 25 -27.48 32.77 3.71
CA ILE A 25 -27.38 31.32 3.46
C ILE A 25 -26.91 31.03 2.03
N SER A 26 -27.51 31.67 1.02
CA SER A 26 -27.10 31.48 -0.38
C SER A 26 -25.68 31.98 -0.66
N LEU A 27 -25.24 33.06 -0.01
CA LEU A 27 -23.87 33.56 -0.08
C LEU A 27 -22.89 32.55 0.54
N GLY A 28 -23.16 32.08 1.75
CA GLY A 28 -22.34 31.07 2.43
C GLY A 28 -22.17 29.79 1.61
N LEU A 29 -23.28 29.24 1.08
CA LEU A 29 -23.26 28.06 0.22
C LEU A 29 -22.50 28.31 -1.09
N SER A 30 -22.60 29.50 -1.70
CA SER A 30 -21.83 29.85 -2.89
C SER A 30 -20.32 29.94 -2.63
N MET A 31 -19.91 30.49 -1.49
CA MET A 31 -18.50 30.56 -1.08
C MET A 31 -17.94 29.18 -0.72
N GLN A 32 -18.72 28.36 0.00
CA GLN A 32 -18.36 26.97 0.30
C GLN A 32 -18.22 26.14 -0.98
N SER A 33 -19.14 26.30 -1.94
CA SER A 33 -19.07 25.63 -3.25
C SER A 33 -17.81 26.02 -4.03
N LEU A 34 -17.45 27.32 -4.03
CA LEU A 34 -16.21 27.81 -4.64
C LEU A 34 -14.98 27.22 -3.95
N GLN A 35 -14.95 27.22 -2.62
CA GLN A 35 -13.85 26.71 -1.80
C GLN A 35 -13.63 25.20 -2.03
N VAL A 36 -14.70 24.39 -1.98
CA VAL A 36 -14.61 22.94 -2.25
C VAL A 36 -14.09 22.69 -3.65
N ASN A 37 -14.51 23.45 -4.66
CA ASN A 37 -14.05 23.29 -6.03
C ASN A 37 -12.56 23.66 -6.21
N LEU A 38 -12.09 24.71 -5.53
CA LEU A 38 -10.66 25.09 -5.53
C LEU A 38 -9.78 24.01 -4.87
N PHE A 39 -10.20 23.45 -3.73
CA PHE A 39 -9.49 22.33 -3.11
C PHE A 39 -9.57 21.06 -3.97
N ALA A 40 -10.72 20.74 -4.55
CA ALA A 40 -10.87 19.59 -5.43
C ALA A 40 -9.98 19.67 -6.68
N GLN A 41 -9.83 20.85 -7.29
CA GLN A 41 -8.89 21.04 -8.40
C GLN A 41 -7.42 20.92 -7.92
N ALA A 42 -7.05 21.50 -6.77
CA ALA A 42 -5.70 21.38 -6.24
C ALA A 42 -5.31 19.93 -5.88
N THR A 43 -6.25 19.15 -5.35
CA THR A 43 -6.07 17.70 -5.14
C THR A 43 -5.98 16.97 -6.48
N LEU A 44 -6.91 17.20 -7.42
CA LEU A 44 -6.88 16.58 -8.75
C LEU A 44 -5.56 16.88 -9.49
N ASP A 45 -5.05 18.10 -9.39
CA ASP A 45 -3.78 18.54 -9.96
C ASP A 45 -2.59 17.76 -9.39
N LYS A 46 -2.59 17.49 -8.08
CA LYS A 46 -1.56 16.69 -7.40
C LYS A 46 -1.66 15.21 -7.82
N GLU A 47 -2.85 14.62 -7.71
CA GLU A 47 -3.05 13.20 -8.03
C GLU A 47 -2.81 12.92 -9.53
N TYR A 48 -3.18 13.85 -10.43
CA TYR A 48 -2.82 13.78 -11.85
C TYR A 48 -1.30 13.86 -12.05
N ALA A 49 -0.61 14.80 -11.41
CA ALA A 49 0.84 14.90 -11.52
C ALA A 49 1.55 13.63 -11.00
N GLN A 50 1.05 13.06 -9.90
CA GLN A 50 1.60 11.85 -9.30
C GLN A 50 1.34 10.60 -10.17
N ALA A 51 0.11 10.40 -10.65
CA ALA A 51 -0.22 9.28 -11.54
C ALA A 51 0.56 9.34 -12.87
N MET A 52 0.70 10.52 -13.48
CA MET A 52 1.50 10.69 -14.70
C MET A 52 2.99 10.42 -14.44
N ALA A 53 3.56 10.93 -13.33
CA ALA A 53 4.95 10.68 -12.97
C ALA A 53 5.23 9.17 -12.77
N GLN A 54 4.33 8.47 -12.07
CA GLN A 54 4.43 7.03 -11.82
C GLN A 54 4.31 6.22 -13.12
N GLN A 55 3.35 6.56 -13.99
CA GLN A 55 3.20 5.92 -15.30
C GLN A 55 4.46 6.10 -16.18
N MET A 56 5.04 7.30 -16.18
CA MET A 56 6.26 7.60 -16.94
C MET A 56 7.49 6.88 -16.36
N ALA A 57 7.67 6.92 -15.04
CA ALA A 57 8.75 6.19 -14.37
C ALA A 57 8.64 4.68 -14.58
N HIS A 58 7.43 4.12 -14.56
CA HIS A 58 7.17 2.71 -14.86
C HIS A 58 7.50 2.35 -16.32
N SER A 59 7.14 3.19 -17.29
CA SER A 59 7.52 2.98 -18.70
C SER A 59 9.04 2.99 -18.92
N LEU A 60 9.75 3.90 -18.23
CA LEU A 60 11.21 3.95 -18.28
C LEU A 60 11.87 2.75 -17.57
N ARG A 61 11.33 2.30 -16.43
CA ARG A 61 11.75 1.05 -15.76
C ARG A 61 11.66 -0.15 -16.71
N ILE A 62 10.55 -0.30 -17.44
CA ILE A 62 10.36 -1.38 -18.41
C ILE A 62 11.44 -1.32 -19.51
N LYS A 63 11.64 -0.15 -20.15
CA LYS A 63 12.64 -0.01 -21.23
C LYS A 63 14.08 -0.23 -20.78
N LEU A 64 14.42 0.17 -19.55
CA LEU A 64 15.72 -0.11 -18.95
C LEU A 64 15.90 -1.60 -18.62
N ALA A 65 14.88 -2.26 -18.08
CA ALA A 65 14.89 -3.69 -17.82
C ALA A 65 15.00 -4.51 -19.12
N GLU A 66 14.30 -4.11 -20.18
CA GLU A 66 14.43 -4.70 -21.51
C GLU A 66 15.85 -4.55 -22.06
N THR A 67 16.42 -3.34 -21.99
CA THR A 67 17.82 -3.06 -22.39
C THR A 67 18.80 -3.98 -21.63
N GLN A 68 18.62 -4.11 -20.32
CA GLN A 68 19.47 -4.96 -19.48
C GLN A 68 19.27 -6.46 -19.76
N MET A 69 18.05 -6.90 -20.08
CA MET A 69 17.74 -8.28 -20.45
C MET A 69 18.35 -8.65 -21.81
N GLN A 70 18.27 -7.76 -22.81
CA GLN A 70 18.93 -7.95 -24.11
C GLN A 70 20.45 -8.13 -23.94
N GLN A 71 21.11 -7.27 -23.14
CA GLN A 71 22.54 -7.41 -22.87
C GLN A 71 22.89 -8.64 -22.02
N LYS A 72 22.05 -9.04 -21.05
CA LYS A 72 22.22 -10.30 -20.28
C LYS A 72 22.10 -11.55 -21.16
N ASN A 73 21.20 -11.55 -22.13
CA ASN A 73 21.09 -12.64 -23.10
C ASN A 73 22.33 -12.68 -24.03
N ALA A 74 22.79 -11.53 -24.49
CA ALA A 74 24.01 -11.42 -25.31
C ALA A 74 25.28 -11.86 -24.55
N ALA A 75 25.42 -11.52 -23.26
CA ALA A 75 26.55 -11.90 -22.41
C ALA A 75 26.62 -13.41 -22.12
N ARG A 76 25.49 -14.12 -22.21
CA ARG A 76 25.37 -15.58 -22.03
C ARG A 76 25.44 -16.38 -23.33
N HIS A 77 25.46 -15.72 -24.48
CA HIS A 77 25.52 -16.40 -25.78
C HIS A 77 26.90 -17.07 -25.96
N ALA A 78 26.93 -18.32 -26.44
CA ALA A 78 28.16 -19.11 -26.60
C ALA A 78 29.28 -18.31 -27.29
N ASN A 79 29.01 -17.77 -28.49
CA ASN A 79 29.93 -16.92 -29.25
C ASN A 79 30.52 -15.72 -28.46
N THR A 80 29.83 -15.19 -27.44
CA THR A 80 30.35 -14.11 -26.57
C THR A 80 31.35 -14.61 -25.55
N ILE A 81 31.14 -15.83 -25.04
CA ILE A 81 32.09 -16.55 -24.17
C ILE A 81 33.31 -16.97 -25.01
N ASP A 82 33.07 -17.54 -26.20
CA ASP A 82 34.12 -17.97 -27.13
C ASP A 82 34.99 -16.79 -27.60
N TYR A 83 34.41 -15.60 -27.79
CA TYR A 83 35.14 -14.38 -28.18
C TYR A 83 36.26 -14.00 -27.21
N LEU A 84 36.12 -14.31 -25.90
CA LEU A 84 37.18 -14.04 -24.92
C LEU A 84 38.45 -14.86 -25.19
N ASN A 85 38.30 -16.06 -25.77
CA ASN A 85 39.41 -16.95 -26.11
C ASN A 85 39.84 -16.83 -27.59
N ASN A 86 38.88 -16.62 -28.50
CA ASN A 86 39.07 -16.54 -29.95
C ASN A 86 38.32 -15.32 -30.53
N PRO A 87 38.95 -14.12 -30.57
CA PRO A 87 38.25 -12.87 -30.89
C PRO A 87 37.77 -12.70 -32.36
N ASP A 88 36.57 -13.19 -32.70
CA ASP A 88 35.98 -12.99 -34.03
C ASP A 88 35.29 -11.63 -34.24
N SER A 89 35.83 -10.83 -35.15
CA SER A 89 35.27 -9.54 -35.61
C SER A 89 33.87 -9.62 -36.28
N SER A 90 33.41 -10.81 -36.70
CA SER A 90 32.03 -10.99 -37.17
C SER A 90 31.04 -10.91 -36.00
N TRP A 91 31.36 -11.54 -34.87
CA TRP A 91 30.45 -11.59 -33.72
C TRP A 91 30.10 -10.21 -33.16
N LYS A 92 31.07 -9.29 -33.04
CA LYS A 92 30.80 -7.91 -32.62
C LYS A 92 29.87 -7.14 -33.57
N ARG A 93 29.84 -7.48 -34.87
CA ARG A 93 28.87 -6.91 -35.83
C ARG A 93 27.48 -7.53 -35.64
N THR A 94 27.40 -8.84 -35.40
CA THR A 94 26.14 -9.52 -35.08
C THR A 94 25.52 -8.96 -33.79
N LEU A 95 26.30 -8.80 -32.72
CA LEU A 95 25.83 -8.18 -31.47
C LEU A 95 25.30 -6.76 -31.69
N LYS A 96 25.95 -5.94 -32.53
CA LYS A 96 25.47 -4.59 -32.85
C LYS A 96 24.19 -4.57 -33.69
N SER A 97 23.85 -5.68 -34.35
CA SER A 97 22.55 -5.86 -35.03
C SER A 97 21.47 -6.46 -34.13
N LEU A 98 21.83 -7.15 -33.03
CA LEU A 98 20.90 -7.74 -32.08
C LEU A 98 20.52 -6.76 -30.96
N ILE A 99 21.49 -5.99 -30.46
CA ILE A 99 21.32 -5.05 -29.35
C ILE A 99 21.02 -3.67 -29.93
N THR A 100 19.73 -3.37 -30.07
CA THR A 100 19.25 -2.16 -30.75
C THR A 100 19.74 -0.91 -30.02
N GLY A 101 20.30 0.04 -30.79
CA GLY A 101 20.82 1.30 -30.25
C GLY A 101 22.19 1.22 -29.57
N SER A 102 22.86 0.06 -29.59
CA SER A 102 24.27 -0.05 -29.21
C SER A 102 25.18 0.70 -30.19
N GLU A 103 26.11 1.48 -29.65
CA GLU A 103 27.06 2.30 -30.42
C GLU A 103 28.46 1.66 -30.44
N GLN A 104 29.00 1.32 -29.26
CA GLN A 104 30.29 0.64 -29.12
C GLN A 104 30.12 -0.62 -28.26
N ILE A 105 30.74 -1.73 -28.65
CA ILE A 105 30.63 -3.03 -27.95
C ILE A 105 32.02 -3.53 -27.58
N PHE A 106 32.27 -3.57 -26.28
CA PHE A 106 33.48 -4.08 -25.66
C PHE A 106 33.17 -5.45 -25.05
N ILE A 107 33.90 -6.47 -25.52
CA ILE A 107 33.97 -7.79 -24.89
C ILE A 107 35.39 -7.86 -24.35
N LEU A 108 35.54 -7.97 -23.03
CA LEU A 108 36.79 -7.79 -22.32
C LEU A 108 36.97 -8.89 -21.28
N ASP A 109 38.14 -9.52 -21.25
CA ASP A 109 38.58 -10.35 -20.13
C ASP A 109 39.11 -9.47 -18.98
N ASN A 110 39.57 -10.11 -17.91
CA ASN A 110 40.11 -9.39 -16.74
C ASN A 110 41.35 -8.54 -17.05
N LEU A 111 42.15 -8.90 -18.07
CA LEU A 111 43.32 -8.12 -18.48
C LEU A 111 42.94 -6.97 -19.43
N SER A 112 42.09 -7.21 -20.44
CA SER A 112 41.65 -6.18 -21.40
C SER A 112 40.76 -5.10 -20.78
N ALA A 113 40.18 -5.37 -19.61
CA ALA A 113 39.45 -4.37 -18.82
C ALA A 113 40.35 -3.42 -18.01
N LEU A 114 41.68 -3.58 -18.03
CA LEU A 114 42.63 -2.65 -17.41
C LEU A 114 42.94 -1.49 -18.36
N GLY A 115 42.87 -0.25 -17.87
CA GLY A 115 43.27 0.94 -18.63
C GLY A 115 42.12 1.65 -19.36
N LEU A 116 40.88 1.18 -19.22
CA LEU A 116 39.68 1.84 -19.76
C LEU A 116 39.55 3.29 -19.27
N GLN A 117 40.13 3.65 -18.11
CA GLN A 117 40.11 5.04 -17.63
C GLN A 117 40.79 6.01 -18.62
N ASN A 118 41.69 5.54 -19.47
CA ASN A 118 42.40 6.35 -20.46
C ASN A 118 41.56 6.63 -21.73
N GLN A 119 40.49 5.87 -21.97
CA GLN A 119 39.67 5.93 -23.19
C GLN A 119 38.18 6.28 -22.91
N LEU A 120 37.64 5.71 -21.83
CA LEU A 120 36.23 5.80 -21.43
C LEU A 120 36.05 6.58 -20.10
N GLY A 121 37.15 6.84 -19.37
CA GLY A 121 37.15 7.60 -18.12
C GLY A 121 37.00 6.73 -16.86
N TYR A 122 37.34 7.31 -15.71
CA TYR A 122 37.41 6.59 -14.43
C TYR A 122 36.10 5.91 -14.01
N ALA A 123 34.94 6.52 -14.26
CA ALA A 123 33.65 5.91 -13.95
C ALA A 123 33.43 4.59 -14.71
N VAL A 124 33.79 4.52 -15.99
CA VAL A 124 33.64 3.30 -16.80
C VAL A 124 34.66 2.24 -16.39
N GLN A 125 35.87 2.63 -15.99
CA GLN A 125 36.83 1.71 -15.36
C GLN A 125 36.28 1.16 -14.03
N GLU A 126 35.67 1.99 -13.18
CA GLU A 126 35.08 1.55 -11.92
C GLU A 126 33.90 0.59 -12.12
N LEU A 127 33.00 0.91 -13.06
CA LEU A 127 31.88 0.07 -13.50
C LEU A 127 32.40 -1.30 -13.97
N ALA A 128 33.36 -1.33 -14.90
CA ALA A 128 33.98 -2.55 -15.40
C ALA A 128 34.66 -3.37 -14.29
N THR A 129 35.46 -2.72 -13.44
CA THR A 129 36.22 -3.37 -12.35
C THR A 129 35.31 -3.97 -11.28
N ASN A 130 34.18 -3.32 -10.98
CA ASN A 130 33.18 -3.85 -10.06
C ASN A 130 32.34 -4.98 -10.70
N THR A 131 32.09 -4.93 -12.01
CA THR A 131 31.35 -5.97 -12.74
C THR A 131 32.14 -7.27 -12.87
N LEU A 132 33.46 -7.18 -13.08
CA LEU A 132 34.38 -8.34 -12.99
C LEU A 132 34.37 -8.98 -11.60
N LYS A 133 34.11 -8.21 -10.54
CA LYS A 133 33.91 -8.69 -9.16
C LYS A 133 32.48 -9.18 -8.88
N GLY A 134 31.67 -9.39 -9.92
CA GLY A 134 30.32 -9.96 -9.82
C GLY A 134 29.23 -9.02 -9.29
N LYS A 135 29.50 -7.70 -9.17
CA LYS A 135 28.44 -6.72 -8.92
C LYS A 135 27.74 -6.38 -10.23
N GLU A 136 26.42 -6.55 -10.29
CA GLU A 136 25.63 -6.01 -11.41
C GLU A 136 25.26 -4.54 -11.15
N PHE A 137 25.14 -3.77 -12.22
CA PHE A 137 24.71 -2.38 -12.19
C PHE A 137 23.55 -2.19 -13.18
N PRO A 138 22.64 -1.23 -12.92
CA PRO A 138 21.82 -0.63 -13.97
C PRO A 138 22.70 0.12 -15.00
N LEU A 139 22.06 0.66 -16.03
CA LEU A 139 22.75 1.48 -17.05
C LEU A 139 23.08 2.88 -16.47
N GLU A 140 24.35 3.27 -16.57
CA GLU A 140 24.88 4.52 -16.02
C GLU A 140 25.10 5.58 -17.10
N ALA A 141 24.71 6.81 -16.79
CA ALA A 141 25.06 8.00 -17.56
C ALA A 141 26.40 8.57 -17.09
N VAL A 142 27.38 8.65 -17.97
CA VAL A 142 28.74 9.13 -17.70
C VAL A 142 29.03 10.36 -18.55
N GLN A 143 29.47 11.46 -17.92
CA GLN A 143 29.87 12.65 -18.64
C GLN A 143 31.33 12.52 -19.12
N ARG A 144 31.56 12.65 -20.44
CA ARG A 144 32.88 12.60 -21.09
C ARG A 144 32.96 13.71 -22.13
N ASN A 145 34.05 14.47 -22.14
CA ASN A 145 34.30 15.59 -23.07
C ASN A 145 33.20 16.69 -23.11
N GLY A 146 32.31 16.73 -22.11
CA GLY A 146 31.15 17.64 -22.04
C GLY A 146 29.82 16.96 -22.39
N GLU A 147 29.84 15.89 -23.18
CA GLU A 147 28.68 15.09 -23.59
C GLU A 147 28.37 13.96 -22.60
N ILE A 148 27.19 13.35 -22.75
CA ILE A 148 26.70 12.26 -21.88
C ILE A 148 26.63 10.97 -22.68
N HIS A 149 27.37 9.96 -22.22
CA HIS A 149 27.38 8.62 -22.80
C HIS A 149 26.73 7.64 -21.83
N PHE A 150 26.20 6.54 -22.36
CA PHE A 150 25.42 5.57 -21.59
C PHE A 150 26.11 4.23 -21.59
N TYR A 151 26.52 3.76 -20.41
CA TYR A 151 27.26 2.51 -20.27
C TYR A 151 26.48 1.49 -19.43
N LEU A 152 26.44 0.26 -19.92
CA LEU A 152 26.00 -0.90 -19.15
C LEU A 152 27.08 -1.97 -19.23
N ALA A 153 27.49 -2.52 -18.08
CA ALA A 153 28.41 -3.63 -17.97
C ALA A 153 27.67 -4.86 -17.42
N THR A 154 27.91 -6.01 -18.03
CA THR A 154 27.28 -7.29 -17.66
C THR A 154 28.34 -8.38 -17.61
N PRO A 155 28.41 -9.21 -16.55
CA PRO A 155 29.41 -10.27 -16.46
C PRO A 155 29.14 -11.36 -17.51
N ILE A 156 30.18 -11.70 -18.28
CA ILE A 156 30.20 -12.88 -19.13
C ILE A 156 30.59 -14.06 -18.25
N LYS A 157 29.76 -15.10 -18.26
CA LYS A 157 29.93 -16.28 -17.43
C LYS A 157 30.01 -17.54 -18.26
N ASP A 158 30.84 -18.47 -17.83
CA ASP A 158 30.90 -19.82 -18.40
C ASP A 158 29.81 -20.75 -17.84
N TYR A 159 29.81 -21.99 -18.31
CA TYR A 159 28.89 -23.05 -17.86
C TYR A 159 29.05 -23.44 -16.38
N SER A 160 30.15 -23.06 -15.72
CA SER A 160 30.37 -23.22 -14.27
C SER A 160 29.88 -22.02 -13.45
N ASN A 161 29.29 -21.01 -14.09
CA ASN A 161 28.84 -19.73 -13.50
C ASN A 161 30.00 -18.86 -12.97
N SER A 162 31.25 -19.16 -13.34
CA SER A 162 32.43 -18.32 -13.10
C SER A 162 32.47 -17.14 -14.07
N ILE A 163 33.02 -16.00 -13.64
CA ILE A 163 33.10 -14.77 -14.43
C ILE A 163 34.41 -14.78 -15.23
N GLN A 164 34.30 -14.96 -16.55
CA GLN A 164 35.45 -14.99 -17.46
C GLN A 164 35.76 -13.60 -18.07
N GLY A 165 34.79 -12.68 -18.01
CA GLY A 165 34.95 -11.33 -18.54
C GLY A 165 33.70 -10.48 -18.37
N ILE A 166 33.62 -9.39 -19.12
CA ILE A 166 32.47 -8.49 -19.18
C ILE A 166 32.09 -8.15 -20.63
N LEU A 167 30.78 -8.06 -20.86
CA LEU A 167 30.18 -7.38 -21.99
C LEU A 167 29.85 -5.95 -21.53
N LEU A 168 30.60 -4.97 -22.00
CA LEU A 168 30.43 -3.54 -21.75
C LEU A 168 29.94 -2.88 -23.05
N ILE A 169 28.83 -2.16 -22.99
CA ILE A 169 28.21 -1.53 -24.16
C ILE A 169 28.02 -0.04 -23.91
N GLU A 170 28.42 0.77 -24.90
CA GLU A 170 28.05 2.18 -25.01
C GLU A 170 26.76 2.27 -25.84
N TYR A 171 25.70 2.84 -25.28
CA TYR A 171 24.41 3.08 -25.93
C TYR A 171 24.33 4.50 -26.49
N GLY A 172 23.97 4.62 -27.78
CA GLY A 172 24.03 5.88 -28.53
C GLY A 172 22.72 6.68 -28.53
N ALA A 173 22.73 7.79 -29.27
CA ALA A 173 21.58 8.70 -29.38
C ALA A 173 20.27 8.00 -29.82
N ASN A 174 20.35 6.99 -30.69
CA ASN A 174 19.17 6.22 -31.13
C ASN A 174 18.50 5.46 -29.97
N TRP A 175 19.27 4.90 -29.03
CA TRP A 175 18.73 4.28 -27.83
C TRP A 175 18.09 5.33 -26.91
N LEU A 176 18.73 6.50 -26.77
CA LEU A 176 18.19 7.59 -25.95
C LEU A 176 16.85 8.12 -26.48
N GLU A 177 16.69 8.23 -27.81
CA GLU A 177 15.40 8.58 -28.43
C GLU A 177 14.35 7.46 -28.28
N GLN A 178 14.76 6.20 -28.37
CA GLN A 178 13.88 5.07 -28.04
C GLN A 178 13.44 5.09 -26.57
N LEU A 179 14.31 5.48 -25.63
CA LEU A 179 13.95 5.68 -24.22
C LEU A 179 12.98 6.86 -24.06
N ARG A 180 13.34 8.04 -24.59
CA ARG A 180 12.54 9.28 -24.58
C ARG A 180 11.13 9.08 -25.15
N SER A 181 10.98 8.31 -26.23
CA SER A 181 9.67 8.03 -26.83
C SER A 181 8.69 7.25 -25.92
N GLY A 182 9.16 6.60 -24.85
CA GLY A 182 8.29 6.03 -23.82
C GLY A 182 7.74 7.08 -22.84
N ALA A 183 8.50 8.15 -22.63
CA ALA A 183 8.13 9.28 -21.78
C ALA A 183 7.26 10.28 -22.56
N ALA A 184 5.95 10.01 -22.64
CA ALA A 184 5.01 10.71 -23.51
C ALA A 184 4.89 12.23 -23.23
N ALA A 185 5.68 13.03 -23.94
CA ALA A 185 5.87 14.47 -23.77
C ALA A 185 4.65 15.38 -24.04
N LYS A 186 3.44 14.82 -24.22
CA LYS A 186 2.19 15.58 -24.46
C LYS A 186 1.58 16.20 -23.20
N HIS A 187 2.02 15.77 -22.01
CA HIS A 187 1.33 16.08 -20.74
C HIS A 187 2.12 16.98 -19.78
N GLY A 188 3.39 17.30 -20.09
CA GLY A 188 4.25 18.12 -19.22
C GLY A 188 5.72 18.07 -19.63
N LEU A 189 6.57 18.69 -18.81
CA LEU A 189 8.01 18.53 -18.83
C LEU A 189 8.39 17.26 -18.06
N ILE A 190 9.32 16.49 -18.61
CA ILE A 190 9.90 15.29 -18.01
C ILE A 190 11.41 15.50 -17.98
N SER A 191 12.00 15.56 -16.79
CA SER A 191 13.44 15.73 -16.57
C SER A 191 13.99 14.56 -15.76
N THR A 192 14.85 13.74 -16.38
CA THR A 192 15.48 12.59 -15.71
C THR A 192 16.87 12.98 -15.24
N ARG A 193 17.23 12.66 -13.99
CA ARG A 193 18.54 12.96 -13.39
C ARG A 193 19.17 11.73 -12.75
N GLN A 194 20.45 11.49 -13.01
CA GLN A 194 21.29 10.52 -12.31
C GLN A 194 21.96 11.21 -11.12
N VAL A 195 21.74 10.74 -9.91
CA VAL A 195 22.35 11.25 -8.66
C VAL A 195 23.57 10.40 -8.31
N LEU A 196 24.67 11.03 -7.87
CA LEU A 196 25.89 10.30 -7.49
C LEU A 196 25.77 9.75 -6.07
N ARG A 197 26.06 8.44 -5.90
CA ARG A 197 26.04 7.73 -4.59
C ARG A 197 26.91 8.39 -3.50
N SER A 198 27.92 9.18 -3.88
CA SER A 198 28.84 9.88 -2.97
C SER A 198 28.49 11.34 -2.67
N ASP A 199 27.57 11.95 -3.42
CA ASP A 199 27.04 13.30 -3.13
C ASP A 199 25.64 13.47 -3.74
N PRO A 200 24.57 13.27 -2.94
CA PRO A 200 23.19 13.40 -3.42
C PRO A 200 22.82 14.76 -4.01
N ASN A 201 23.59 15.82 -3.73
CA ASN A 201 23.37 17.16 -4.27
C ASN A 201 23.95 17.33 -5.69
N LYS A 202 24.80 16.40 -6.14
CA LYS A 202 25.39 16.40 -7.49
C LYS A 202 24.74 15.30 -8.33
N GLY A 203 23.82 15.72 -9.21
CA GLY A 203 23.20 14.85 -10.20
C GLY A 203 23.38 15.34 -11.63
N LEU A 204 23.77 14.42 -12.52
CA LEU A 204 23.87 14.60 -13.98
C LEU A 204 22.46 14.57 -14.60
N GLN A 205 22.14 15.48 -15.51
CA GLN A 205 20.84 15.50 -16.17
C GLN A 205 20.86 14.57 -17.40
N VAL A 206 20.13 13.46 -17.31
CA VAL A 206 20.14 12.34 -18.27
C VAL A 206 19.42 12.73 -19.57
N PHE A 207 18.23 13.31 -19.44
CA PHE A 207 17.49 13.96 -20.54
C PHE A 207 16.41 14.89 -20.00
N GLU A 208 15.95 15.79 -20.86
CA GLU A 208 14.73 16.58 -20.64
C GLU A 208 13.89 16.54 -21.92
N ILE A 209 12.57 16.42 -21.79
CA ILE A 209 11.63 16.41 -22.92
C ILE A 209 10.29 17.02 -22.52
N GLY A 210 9.60 17.66 -23.47
CA GLY A 210 8.33 18.37 -23.25
C GLY A 210 8.51 19.88 -23.15
N LYS A 211 7.58 20.56 -22.47
CA LYS A 211 7.67 21.99 -22.16
C LYS A 211 7.29 22.24 -20.72
N LYS A 212 8.01 23.16 -20.08
CA LYS A 212 7.68 23.65 -18.73
C LYS A 212 6.45 24.58 -18.80
N SER A 213 5.59 24.52 -17.79
CA SER A 213 4.56 25.53 -17.53
C SER A 213 5.19 26.79 -16.93
N ASP A 214 4.60 27.95 -17.21
CA ASP A 214 4.93 29.23 -16.60
C ASP A 214 4.23 29.46 -15.23
N SER A 215 3.37 28.54 -14.79
CA SER A 215 2.61 28.65 -13.53
C SER A 215 3.24 27.86 -12.37
N GLN A 216 2.84 28.19 -11.13
CA GLN A 216 3.30 27.50 -9.92
C GLN A 216 2.63 26.13 -9.80
N LEU A 217 3.20 25.11 -10.44
CA LEU A 217 2.65 23.75 -10.47
C LEU A 217 3.35 22.78 -9.50
N THR A 218 2.59 21.77 -9.08
CA THR A 218 3.08 20.61 -8.34
C THR A 218 4.15 19.89 -9.15
N VAL A 219 5.40 19.96 -8.68
CA VAL A 219 6.52 19.16 -9.18
C VAL A 219 6.50 17.83 -8.44
N VAL A 220 6.51 16.71 -9.18
CA VAL A 220 6.59 15.35 -8.60
C VAL A 220 7.88 14.70 -9.05
N THR A 221 8.60 14.08 -8.12
CA THR A 221 9.81 13.30 -8.41
C THR A 221 9.59 11.85 -8.00
N GLU A 222 9.76 10.93 -8.96
CA GLU A 222 9.63 9.47 -8.80
C GLU A 222 10.98 8.80 -9.11
N SER A 223 11.32 7.72 -8.41
CA SER A 223 12.53 6.96 -8.72
C SER A 223 12.33 6.10 -9.98
N ILE A 224 13.36 5.96 -10.81
CA ILE A 224 13.41 4.95 -11.87
C ILE A 224 14.19 3.75 -11.35
N ASN A 225 15.39 3.97 -10.80
CA ASN A 225 16.22 2.99 -10.10
C ASN A 225 16.92 3.67 -8.89
N ASP A 226 17.86 2.99 -8.23
CA ASP A 226 18.69 3.50 -7.11
C ASP A 226 19.21 4.94 -7.26
N TYR A 227 19.53 5.37 -8.49
CA TYR A 227 20.21 6.63 -8.76
C TYR A 227 19.59 7.46 -9.89
N TRP A 228 18.67 6.94 -10.71
CA TRP A 228 17.90 7.71 -11.69
C TRP A 228 16.56 8.14 -11.11
N PHE A 229 16.28 9.44 -11.16
CA PHE A 229 15.02 10.03 -10.71
C PHE A 229 14.36 10.79 -11.86
N LEU A 230 13.07 10.54 -12.08
CA LEU A 230 12.22 11.27 -13.02
C LEU A 230 11.53 12.41 -12.26
N THR A 231 11.70 13.64 -12.72
CA THR A 231 10.92 14.80 -12.27
C THR A 231 9.90 15.17 -13.34
N PHE A 232 8.62 15.15 -12.98
CA PHE A 232 7.51 15.57 -13.83
C PHE A 232 6.98 16.95 -13.40
N ILE A 233 6.70 17.79 -14.39
CA ILE A 233 6.00 19.07 -14.21
C ILE A 233 4.86 19.10 -15.24
N PRO A 234 3.57 19.04 -14.85
CA PRO A 234 2.47 19.00 -15.81
C PRO A 234 2.40 20.25 -16.70
N ALA A 235 1.77 20.12 -17.86
CA ALA A 235 1.47 21.22 -18.77
C ALA A 235 0.16 21.93 -18.39
N ASP A 236 0.01 23.19 -18.79
CA ASP A 236 -1.18 24.00 -18.52
C ASP A 236 -2.47 23.44 -19.17
N THR A 237 -2.34 22.62 -20.22
CA THR A 237 -3.43 21.95 -20.95
C THR A 237 -3.93 20.66 -20.27
N ARG A 238 -3.84 20.60 -18.93
CA ARG A 238 -4.29 19.46 -18.10
C ARG A 238 -5.81 19.43 -17.92
N PRO A 239 -6.40 18.30 -17.48
CA PRO A 239 -7.83 18.22 -17.18
C PRO A 239 -8.25 19.20 -16.08
N GLN A 240 -9.14 20.13 -16.43
CA GLN A 240 -9.79 21.03 -15.46
C GLN A 240 -11.18 20.50 -15.15
N LEU A 241 -11.58 20.54 -13.88
CA LEU A 241 -12.97 20.34 -13.48
C LEU A 241 -13.84 21.39 -14.16
N ALA A 242 -15.04 21.01 -14.61
CA ALA A 242 -16.00 21.91 -15.22
C ALA A 242 -16.60 22.85 -14.15
N THR A 243 -15.86 23.87 -13.75
CA THR A 243 -16.21 24.81 -12.67
C THR A 243 -17.57 25.48 -12.86
N THR A 244 -18.04 25.55 -14.10
CA THR A 244 -19.31 26.11 -14.54
C THR A 244 -20.55 25.28 -14.15
N THR A 245 -20.45 23.99 -13.82
CA THR A 245 -21.64 23.16 -13.51
C THR A 245 -22.05 23.15 -12.04
N ILE A 246 -21.10 23.37 -11.11
CA ILE A 246 -21.34 23.24 -9.67
C ILE A 246 -21.65 24.60 -9.02
N VAL A 247 -20.98 25.67 -9.45
CA VAL A 247 -21.10 27.01 -8.84
C VAL A 247 -22.32 27.80 -9.37
N THR A 248 -22.74 27.54 -10.62
CA THR A 248 -23.85 28.25 -11.27
C THR A 248 -25.20 28.22 -10.53
N PRO A 249 -25.73 27.08 -10.02
CA PRO A 249 -27.03 27.10 -9.33
C PRO A 249 -27.03 28.00 -8.08
N TRP A 250 -25.93 28.03 -7.32
CA TRP A 250 -25.82 28.86 -6.12
C TRP A 250 -25.65 30.34 -6.43
N VAL A 251 -24.89 30.69 -7.48
CA VAL A 251 -24.77 32.08 -7.94
C VAL A 251 -26.09 32.58 -8.56
N VAL A 252 -26.82 31.74 -9.29
CA VAL A 252 -28.16 32.06 -9.80
C VAL A 252 -29.17 32.23 -8.67
N ALA A 253 -29.09 31.41 -7.60
CA ALA A 253 -29.92 31.56 -6.40
C ALA A 253 -29.61 32.85 -5.63
N LEU A 254 -28.33 33.22 -5.48
CA LEU A 254 -27.89 34.49 -4.89
C LEU A 254 -28.43 35.68 -5.69
N LEU A 255 -28.27 35.68 -7.02
CA LEU A 255 -28.77 36.76 -7.89
C LEU A 255 -30.30 36.85 -7.87
N SER A 256 -30.99 35.70 -7.85
CA SER A 256 -32.46 35.67 -7.77
C SER A 256 -32.99 36.19 -6.43
N THR A 257 -32.36 35.83 -5.30
CA THR A 257 -32.75 36.35 -3.98
C THR A 257 -32.47 37.85 -3.86
N LEU A 258 -31.35 38.33 -4.39
CA LEU A 258 -31.05 39.77 -4.52
C LEU A 258 -32.11 40.52 -5.34
N ILE A 259 -32.51 40.00 -6.50
CA ILE A 259 -33.53 40.63 -7.37
C ILE A 259 -34.89 40.66 -6.67
N VAL A 260 -35.32 39.56 -6.04
CA VAL A 260 -36.59 39.50 -5.29
C VAL A 260 -36.58 40.46 -4.10
N LEU A 261 -35.47 40.53 -3.34
CA LEU A 261 -35.30 41.46 -2.24
C LEU A 261 -35.40 42.92 -2.71
N PHE A 262 -34.75 43.26 -3.83
CA PHE A 262 -34.83 44.60 -4.43
C PHE A 262 -36.26 44.97 -4.87
N ILE A 263 -36.97 44.05 -5.54
CA ILE A 263 -38.36 44.24 -5.96
C ILE A 263 -39.28 44.46 -4.74
N LEU A 264 -39.11 43.67 -3.67
CA LEU A 264 -39.88 43.82 -2.43
C LEU A 264 -39.64 45.19 -1.77
N ILE A 265 -38.38 45.62 -1.63
CA ILE A 265 -38.03 46.95 -1.09
C ILE A 265 -38.62 48.06 -1.96
N TRP A 266 -38.55 47.95 -3.29
CA TRP A 266 -39.11 48.93 -4.22
C TRP A 266 -40.64 49.03 -4.11
N LEU A 267 -41.34 47.89 -4.05
CA LEU A 267 -42.80 47.85 -3.87
C LEU A 267 -43.22 48.49 -2.54
N GLN A 268 -42.52 48.19 -1.44
CA GLN A 268 -42.77 48.81 -0.13
C GLN A 268 -42.54 50.34 -0.18
N LYS A 269 -41.40 50.79 -0.74
CA LYS A 269 -41.08 52.21 -0.90
C LYS A 269 -42.11 52.94 -1.79
N ARG A 270 -42.65 52.28 -2.81
CA ARG A 270 -43.72 52.80 -3.67
C ARG A 270 -45.06 52.91 -2.93
N GLU A 271 -45.47 51.88 -2.18
CA GLU A 271 -46.72 51.88 -1.43
C GLU A 271 -46.70 52.90 -0.27
N ILE A 272 -45.59 53.01 0.46
CA ILE A 272 -45.39 54.03 1.51
C ILE A 272 -45.48 55.44 0.91
N ASN A 273 -44.79 55.72 -0.21
CA ASN A 273 -44.87 57.03 -0.85
C ASN A 273 -46.28 57.36 -1.38
N ARG A 274 -47.06 56.36 -1.83
CA ARG A 274 -48.47 56.57 -2.24
C ARG A 274 -49.35 56.96 -1.05
N ASN A 275 -49.22 56.27 0.09
CA ASN A 275 -49.97 56.60 1.30
C ASN A 275 -49.55 57.97 1.86
N LYS A 276 -48.25 58.33 1.79
CA LYS A 276 -47.74 59.66 2.13
C LYS A 276 -48.35 60.77 1.27
N LEU A 277 -48.44 60.56 -0.05
CA LEU A 277 -49.06 61.53 -0.96
C LEU A 277 -50.57 61.69 -0.71
N MET A 278 -51.27 60.58 -0.45
CA MET A 278 -52.70 60.58 -0.08
C MET A 278 -52.92 61.36 1.23
N LEU A 279 -52.08 61.15 2.25
CA LEU A 279 -52.15 61.88 3.52
C LEU A 279 -51.87 63.38 3.33
N TYR A 280 -50.82 63.73 2.59
CA TYR A 280 -50.49 65.13 2.30
C TYR A 280 -51.63 65.85 1.58
N ASN A 281 -52.21 65.21 0.54
CA ASN A 281 -53.33 65.79 -0.20
C ASN A 281 -54.59 65.93 0.66
N TYR A 282 -54.88 64.97 1.55
CA TYR A 282 -56.02 65.03 2.47
C TYR A 282 -55.89 66.16 3.49
N VAL A 283 -54.76 66.24 4.20
CA VAL A 283 -54.44 67.33 5.14
C VAL A 283 -54.50 68.69 4.43
N ARG A 284 -54.04 68.77 3.18
CA ARG A 284 -54.10 70.00 2.38
C ARG A 284 -55.52 70.40 1.96
N HIS A 285 -56.47 69.48 1.88
CA HIS A 285 -57.89 69.79 1.61
C HIS A 285 -58.64 70.17 2.88
N LEU A 286 -58.43 69.44 3.99
CA LEU A 286 -58.92 69.80 5.33
C LEU A 286 -58.66 71.28 5.65
N TYR A 287 -57.41 71.73 5.48
CA TYR A 287 -56.98 73.11 5.74
C TYR A 287 -57.33 74.15 4.65
N ARG A 288 -58.04 73.78 3.56
CA ARG A 288 -58.34 74.71 2.45
C ARG A 288 -59.79 74.78 1.98
N LYS A 289 -60.60 73.74 2.16
CA LYS A 289 -61.95 73.68 1.57
C LYS A 289 -63.08 73.16 2.46
N GLY A 290 -62.78 72.44 3.55
CA GLY A 290 -63.82 71.93 4.47
C GLY A 290 -64.73 70.83 3.92
N GLU A 291 -64.52 70.38 2.67
CA GLU A 291 -65.25 69.25 2.06
C GLU A 291 -64.49 67.95 2.30
N ASN A 292 -65.19 66.92 2.79
CA ASN A 292 -64.58 65.79 3.48
C ASN A 292 -64.85 64.45 2.78
N ASP A 293 -63.89 63.99 1.97
CA ASP A 293 -63.90 62.65 1.35
C ASP A 293 -62.73 61.82 1.91
N TRP A 294 -63.03 60.72 2.61
CA TRP A 294 -62.03 60.01 3.41
C TRP A 294 -61.08 59.13 2.57
N PRO A 295 -59.74 59.30 2.66
CA PRO A 295 -58.81 58.52 1.84
C PRO A 295 -58.72 57.05 2.24
N LYS A 296 -58.78 56.17 1.23
CA LYS A 296 -58.60 54.71 1.40
C LYS A 296 -57.12 54.35 1.53
N PHE A 297 -56.55 54.58 2.71
CA PHE A 297 -55.19 54.17 3.07
C PHE A 297 -55.02 52.65 3.08
N ASN A 298 -53.91 52.15 2.55
CA ASN A 298 -53.57 50.71 2.53
C ASN A 298 -52.86 50.25 3.83
N ILE A 299 -52.24 51.17 4.55
CA ILE A 299 -51.37 50.88 5.72
C ILE A 299 -51.98 51.52 6.97
N LYS A 300 -52.12 50.74 8.06
CA LYS A 300 -52.82 51.17 9.29
C LYS A 300 -52.31 52.50 9.87
N ILE A 301 -50.99 52.69 9.95
CA ILE A 301 -50.40 53.89 10.56
C ILE A 301 -50.80 55.19 9.84
N PHE A 302 -50.98 55.18 8.52
CA PHE A 302 -51.41 56.37 7.77
C PHE A 302 -52.91 56.67 7.98
N HIS A 303 -53.74 55.64 8.18
CA HIS A 303 -55.14 55.81 8.56
C HIS A 303 -55.27 56.41 9.98
N GLU A 304 -54.43 55.96 10.92
CA GLU A 304 -54.41 56.49 12.29
C GLU A 304 -53.83 57.92 12.35
N LEU A 305 -52.78 58.22 11.58
CA LEU A 305 -52.25 59.58 11.46
C LEU A 305 -53.28 60.54 10.86
N ALA A 306 -54.01 60.12 9.82
CA ALA A 306 -55.06 60.93 9.21
C ALA A 306 -56.16 61.31 10.23
N LYS A 307 -56.58 60.37 11.09
CA LYS A 307 -57.57 60.66 12.14
C LYS A 307 -57.04 61.63 13.18
N ALA A 308 -55.79 61.44 13.63
CA ALA A 308 -55.15 62.37 14.57
C ALA A 308 -55.03 63.79 13.97
N MET A 309 -54.71 63.90 12.67
CA MET A 309 -54.60 65.19 11.99
C MET A 309 -55.96 65.84 11.68
N GLU A 310 -57.03 65.08 11.43
CA GLU A 310 -58.40 65.60 11.34
C GLU A 310 -58.87 66.18 12.69
N HIS A 311 -58.70 65.43 13.79
CA HIS A 311 -58.98 65.93 15.13
C HIS A 311 -58.20 67.22 15.44
N LEU A 312 -56.91 67.27 15.08
CA LEU A 312 -56.03 68.41 15.37
C LEU A 312 -56.30 69.63 14.46
N ALA A 313 -56.79 69.42 13.23
CA ALA A 313 -57.28 70.51 12.37
C ALA A 313 -58.56 71.12 12.94
N ASN A 314 -59.53 70.29 13.32
CA ASN A 314 -60.79 70.72 13.92
C ASN A 314 -60.59 71.40 15.29
N SER A 315 -59.50 71.10 16.01
CA SER A 315 -59.15 71.74 17.28
C SER A 315 -58.26 72.99 17.15
N LYS A 316 -57.90 73.44 15.94
CA LYS A 316 -56.99 74.59 15.71
C LYS A 316 -57.61 75.78 14.95
N GLY A 317 -58.92 75.94 15.05
CA GLY A 317 -59.63 77.14 14.58
C GLY A 317 -59.42 78.39 15.46
N ILE A 318 -58.19 78.73 15.87
CA ILE A 318 -57.82 79.98 16.60
C ILE A 318 -56.35 80.37 16.33
N ASN A 319 -56.14 81.65 16.04
CA ASN A 319 -54.91 82.49 16.10
C ASN A 319 -53.56 81.98 15.51
N SER A 320 -53.30 82.44 14.28
CA SER A 320 -52.15 83.27 13.86
C SER A 320 -50.78 83.25 14.57
N GLY A 321 -49.70 83.15 13.77
CA GLY A 321 -48.63 84.18 13.75
C GLY A 321 -47.18 83.74 14.04
N GLN A 322 -46.26 84.12 13.13
CA GLN A 322 -44.80 84.35 13.34
C GLN A 322 -43.94 83.15 13.85
N SER A 323 -42.60 83.20 13.90
CA SER A 323 -41.56 83.68 12.94
C SER A 323 -40.18 83.08 13.32
N GLU A 324 -39.20 83.17 12.41
CA GLU A 324 -37.74 83.28 12.67
C GLU A 324 -36.89 82.16 13.35
N SER A 325 -35.96 81.60 12.55
CA SER A 325 -34.48 81.75 12.68
C SER A 325 -33.72 81.13 13.92
N PRO A 326 -32.38 81.30 14.15
CA PRO A 326 -31.44 80.18 13.98
C PRO A 326 -30.28 80.02 15.03
N GLU A 327 -29.23 79.24 14.67
CA GLU A 327 -27.79 79.31 15.08
C GLU A 327 -27.15 78.49 16.24
N ARG A 328 -25.79 78.38 16.13
CA ARG A 328 -24.70 78.03 17.10
C ARG A 328 -24.29 76.55 17.33
N HIS A 329 -23.11 76.22 17.90
CA HIS A 329 -21.66 76.50 17.60
C HIS A 329 -20.75 75.70 18.61
N VAL A 330 -19.40 75.87 18.61
CA VAL A 330 -18.37 75.45 19.65
C VAL A 330 -17.91 73.95 19.55
N GLN A 331 -16.68 73.57 19.11
CA GLN A 331 -15.29 73.57 19.71
C GLN A 331 -15.01 72.40 20.72
N ASN A 332 -13.80 71.85 21.00
CA ASN A 332 -12.37 72.07 20.59
C ASN A 332 -11.39 70.89 20.99
N SER A 333 -10.17 70.82 20.39
CA SER A 333 -8.79 70.36 20.90
C SER A 333 -8.57 69.14 21.85
N SER A 334 -7.41 68.42 21.94
CA SER A 334 -6.12 68.26 21.17
C SER A 334 -5.14 67.18 21.78
N THR A 335 -3.95 66.96 21.18
CA THR A 335 -2.64 66.43 21.74
C THR A 335 -2.54 64.93 22.16
N ASP A 336 -1.40 64.19 22.14
CA ASP A 336 0.05 64.44 21.90
C ASP A 336 0.80 63.13 21.41
N ARG A 337 1.87 63.14 20.56
CA ARG A 337 3.35 62.94 20.80
C ARG A 337 3.86 61.56 21.34
N GLU A 338 5.07 61.00 21.07
CA GLU A 338 6.25 61.40 20.24
C GLU A 338 7.08 60.19 19.64
N LYS A 339 8.44 60.25 19.54
CA LYS A 339 9.33 59.41 18.67
C LYS A 339 10.50 58.67 19.40
N GLN A 340 11.19 57.79 18.64
CA GLN A 340 12.67 57.75 18.39
C GLN A 340 13.43 56.43 18.70
N SER A 341 14.69 56.31 18.23
CA SER A 341 15.47 55.06 18.04
C SER A 341 17.00 55.26 18.17
N VAL A 342 17.75 54.31 18.76
CA VAL A 342 19.24 54.28 18.85
C VAL A 342 19.79 52.82 18.79
N GLU A 343 21.07 52.67 18.43
CA GLU A 343 21.87 51.45 18.17
C GLU A 343 22.98 51.25 19.24
N LEU A 344 23.62 50.05 19.38
CA LEU A 344 24.92 49.87 20.09
C LEU A 344 25.71 48.56 19.77
N THR A 345 26.82 48.69 19.01
CA THR A 345 28.16 48.01 19.04
C THR A 345 28.43 46.51 19.41
N GLN A 346 29.41 45.91 18.69
CA GLN A 346 30.23 44.70 19.03
C GLN A 346 31.49 45.07 19.90
N PRO A 347 32.48 44.18 20.24
CA PRO A 347 33.54 43.75 19.27
C PRO A 347 34.42 42.46 19.56
N VAL A 348 35.17 42.01 18.52
CA VAL A 348 36.41 41.14 18.47
C VAL A 348 36.43 39.76 19.19
N THR A 349 37.28 38.75 18.88
CA THR A 349 38.58 38.61 18.15
C THR A 349 38.64 37.17 17.51
N SER A 350 39.60 36.63 16.74
CA SER A 350 40.95 37.01 16.25
C SER A 350 41.30 36.33 14.89
N THR A 351 42.60 36.05 14.56
CA THR A 351 43.06 35.54 13.23
C THR A 351 44.39 34.76 13.26
N LYS A 352 44.69 33.99 12.17
CA LYS A 352 46.00 33.59 11.54
C LYS A 352 46.04 32.06 11.21
N LYS A 353 46.74 31.55 10.17
CA LYS A 353 47.51 32.13 9.03
C LYS A 353 47.54 31.14 7.81
N LYS A 354 48.23 31.49 6.71
CA LYS A 354 48.26 30.75 5.41
C LYS A 354 49.62 30.09 5.08
N LYS A 355 49.56 29.00 4.27
CA LYS A 355 50.53 28.46 3.27
C LYS A 355 51.98 28.12 3.68
N ALA A 356 52.45 26.92 3.27
CA ALA A 356 53.65 26.70 2.44
C ALA A 356 53.74 25.22 1.94
N PHE A 357 54.68 24.91 1.04
CA PHE A 357 54.96 23.60 0.40
C PHE A 357 56.43 23.21 0.68
N SER A 358 56.76 21.93 0.88
CA SER A 358 58.15 21.41 0.74
C SER A 358 58.22 19.88 0.57
N ALA A 359 59.31 19.42 -0.06
CA ALA A 359 59.47 18.12 -0.73
C ALA A 359 59.89 16.89 0.14
N HIS A 360 59.60 15.70 -0.40
CA HIS A 360 60.42 14.47 -0.46
C HIS A 360 61.06 13.85 0.81
N SER A 361 60.80 12.54 1.03
CA SER A 361 61.86 11.50 1.02
C SER A 361 61.28 10.08 0.82
N ASN A 362 62.11 9.12 0.40
CA ASN A 362 61.72 7.72 0.14
C ASN A 362 61.98 6.81 1.35
N LYS A 363 61.12 5.79 1.55
CA LYS A 363 61.55 4.41 1.87
C LYS A 363 60.44 3.38 1.62
N ALA A 364 60.83 2.12 1.45
CA ALA A 364 59.98 1.04 0.97
C ALA A 364 59.18 0.33 2.08
N ILE A 365 58.11 -0.36 1.68
CA ILE A 365 57.28 -1.22 2.52
C ILE A 365 57.68 -2.69 2.28
N PRO A 366 57.89 -3.52 3.31
CA PRO A 366 58.21 -4.93 3.13
C PRO A 366 57.01 -5.74 2.62
N GLN A 367 57.29 -6.85 1.93
CA GLN A 367 56.26 -7.77 1.44
C GLN A 367 55.60 -8.51 2.61
N VAL A 368 54.27 -8.57 2.62
CA VAL A 368 53.50 -9.52 3.44
C VAL A 368 53.09 -10.67 2.52
N MET A 369 53.43 -11.90 2.92
CA MET A 369 52.96 -13.10 2.23
C MET A 369 51.46 -13.28 2.49
N VAL A 370 50.68 -13.52 1.45
CA VAL A 370 49.29 -13.98 1.60
C VAL A 370 49.33 -15.51 1.66
N GLU A 371 48.93 -16.05 2.79
CA GLU A 371 48.72 -17.49 2.97
C GLU A 371 47.38 -17.87 2.31
N GLU A 372 47.37 -18.92 1.48
CA GLU A 372 46.16 -19.33 0.76
C GLU A 372 45.17 -20.00 1.71
N VAL A 373 44.19 -19.23 2.19
CA VAL A 373 43.05 -19.76 2.94
C VAL A 373 42.26 -20.70 2.03
N PRO A 374 42.07 -21.99 2.37
CA PRO A 374 41.30 -22.91 1.55
C PRO A 374 39.86 -22.42 1.34
N HIS A 375 39.25 -22.75 0.19
CA HIS A 375 37.83 -22.49 -0.04
C HIS A 375 36.99 -23.28 0.97
N ALA A 376 36.59 -22.60 2.06
CA ALA A 376 35.65 -23.11 3.02
C ALA A 376 34.31 -23.43 2.32
N LYS A 377 33.78 -24.63 2.59
CA LYS A 377 32.43 -25.01 2.19
C LYS A 377 31.46 -24.01 2.81
N ALA A 378 30.60 -23.39 2.00
CA ALA A 378 29.69 -22.35 2.47
C ALA A 378 28.84 -22.88 3.65
N ILE A 379 29.03 -22.25 4.83
CA ILE A 379 28.40 -22.64 6.10
C ILE A 379 26.87 -22.59 5.99
N VAL A 380 26.36 -21.57 5.30
CA VAL A 380 24.93 -21.37 5.05
C VAL A 380 24.66 -21.60 3.57
N SER A 381 23.74 -22.53 3.26
CA SER A 381 23.31 -22.80 1.89
C SER A 381 22.45 -21.65 1.33
N GLN A 382 22.49 -21.44 0.01
CA GLN A 382 21.55 -20.54 -0.65
C GLN A 382 20.13 -21.16 -0.72
N SER A 383 20.01 -22.49 -0.68
CA SER A 383 18.73 -23.22 -0.83
C SER A 383 17.65 -22.78 0.17
N ILE A 384 18.04 -22.45 1.40
CA ILE A 384 17.10 -22.16 2.48
C ILE A 384 16.43 -20.78 2.35
N PHE A 385 17.00 -19.84 1.59
CA PHE A 385 16.42 -18.50 1.42
C PHE A 385 15.28 -18.56 0.39
N ARG A 386 14.04 -18.65 0.86
CA ARG A 386 12.84 -18.76 0.02
C ARG A 386 12.28 -17.37 -0.29
N THR A 387 11.10 -17.32 -0.90
CA THR A 387 10.49 -16.05 -1.37
C THR A 387 10.04 -15.14 -0.22
N TYR A 388 9.62 -15.71 0.92
CA TYR A 388 8.97 -14.97 2.03
C TYR A 388 9.55 -15.27 3.43
N ASP A 389 10.37 -16.31 3.53
CA ASP A 389 10.93 -16.85 4.76
C ASP A 389 12.24 -17.61 4.45
N ILE A 390 12.90 -18.07 5.51
CA ILE A 390 14.03 -19.02 5.42
C ILE A 390 13.52 -20.38 5.88
N ARG A 391 13.75 -21.47 5.13
CA ARG A 391 13.28 -22.83 5.46
C ARG A 391 14.28 -23.91 5.03
N GLY A 392 14.63 -24.80 5.96
CA GLY A 392 15.53 -25.93 5.72
C GLY A 392 15.43 -27.03 6.79
N ASP A 393 16.20 -28.10 6.63
CA ASP A 393 16.33 -29.14 7.67
C ASP A 393 17.01 -28.61 8.94
N ALA A 394 16.42 -28.91 10.09
CA ALA A 394 16.76 -28.33 11.39
C ALA A 394 18.13 -28.75 11.96
N GLU A 395 18.69 -29.89 11.52
CA GLU A 395 20.01 -30.36 11.97
C GLU A 395 21.07 -30.24 10.87
N GLN A 396 20.67 -30.29 9.59
CA GLN A 396 21.61 -30.24 8.45
C GLN A 396 21.79 -28.84 7.84
N GLU A 397 20.72 -28.10 7.58
CA GLU A 397 20.79 -26.78 6.92
C GLU A 397 20.71 -25.62 7.92
N LEU A 398 20.07 -25.81 9.07
CA LEU A 398 19.89 -24.82 10.14
C LEU A 398 20.70 -25.19 11.39
N SER A 399 21.96 -25.61 11.17
CA SER A 399 22.91 -25.89 12.25
C SER A 399 23.12 -24.67 13.16
N GLN A 400 23.71 -24.88 14.34
CA GLN A 400 24.03 -23.79 15.28
C GLN A 400 24.90 -22.71 14.61
N GLU A 401 26.02 -23.09 13.98
CA GLU A 401 26.93 -22.17 13.28
C GLU A 401 26.24 -21.41 12.13
N ALA A 402 25.40 -22.11 11.34
CA ALA A 402 24.64 -21.49 10.27
C ALA A 402 23.61 -20.48 10.80
N THR A 403 22.96 -20.81 11.92
CA THR A 403 21.95 -19.95 12.56
C THR A 403 22.58 -18.73 13.25
N GLU A 404 23.72 -18.90 13.93
CA GLU A 404 24.51 -17.80 14.49
C GLU A 404 24.96 -16.81 13.39
N GLN A 405 25.42 -17.31 12.23
CA GLN A 405 25.76 -16.47 11.07
C GLN A 405 24.54 -15.71 10.53
N ILE A 406 23.34 -16.31 10.51
CA ILE A 406 22.10 -15.64 10.09
C ILE A 406 21.68 -14.58 11.12
N GLY A 407 21.77 -14.87 12.42
CA GLY A 407 21.51 -13.90 13.50
C GLY A 407 22.46 -12.72 13.45
N LEU A 408 23.76 -12.96 13.23
CA LEU A 408 24.78 -11.92 13.07
C LEU A 408 24.52 -11.06 11.82
N ALA A 409 24.08 -11.66 10.72
CA ALA A 409 23.70 -10.94 9.51
C ALA A 409 22.45 -10.08 9.71
N LEU A 410 21.41 -10.61 10.36
CA LEU A 410 20.17 -9.89 10.67
C LEU A 410 20.42 -8.72 11.64
N GLY A 411 21.20 -8.96 12.70
CA GLY A 411 21.60 -7.94 13.65
C GLY A 411 22.44 -6.83 13.00
N SER A 412 23.40 -7.20 12.14
CA SER A 412 24.17 -6.24 11.34
C SER A 412 23.29 -5.41 10.41
N GLU A 413 22.22 -5.99 9.87
CA GLU A 413 21.24 -5.28 9.02
C GLU A 413 20.35 -4.32 9.83
N LEU A 414 19.95 -4.68 11.05
CA LEU A 414 19.24 -3.80 11.98
C LEU A 414 20.12 -2.60 12.39
N GLN A 415 21.35 -2.85 12.84
CA GLN A 415 22.32 -1.80 13.17
C GLN A 415 22.59 -0.87 11.97
N SER A 416 22.67 -1.42 10.75
CA SER A 416 22.82 -0.63 9.51
C SER A 416 21.63 0.30 9.23
N ARG A 417 20.44 0.00 9.78
CA ARG A 417 19.21 0.82 9.69
C ARG A 417 19.04 1.77 10.88
N GLY A 418 19.87 1.65 11.92
CA GLY A 418 19.73 2.36 13.19
C GLY A 418 18.79 1.67 14.20
N GLU A 419 18.25 0.50 13.85
CA GLU A 419 17.40 -0.33 14.71
C GLU A 419 18.28 -1.07 15.73
N LYS A 420 17.91 -1.01 17.02
CA LYS A 420 18.77 -1.52 18.13
C LYS A 420 18.25 -2.75 18.85
N SER A 421 16.98 -3.10 18.65
CA SER A 421 16.32 -4.17 19.39
C SER A 421 15.42 -4.99 18.47
N ILE A 422 15.34 -6.30 18.68
CA ILE A 422 14.47 -7.23 17.95
C ILE A 422 13.79 -8.19 18.93
N ILE A 423 12.55 -8.57 18.64
CA ILE A 423 11.81 -9.58 19.39
C ILE A 423 12.14 -10.97 18.83
N ILE A 424 12.36 -11.97 19.69
CA ILE A 424 12.52 -13.37 19.30
C ILE A 424 11.40 -14.24 19.88
N ALA A 425 10.83 -15.10 19.06
CA ALA A 425 9.77 -16.04 19.39
C ALA A 425 10.01 -17.38 18.69
N TRP A 426 9.45 -18.48 19.19
CA TRP A 426 9.60 -19.78 18.55
C TRP A 426 8.41 -20.74 18.70
N ASP A 427 8.26 -21.67 17.76
CA ASP A 427 7.18 -22.67 17.76
C ASP A 427 7.47 -23.91 18.64
N GLY A 428 6.53 -24.84 18.67
CA GLY A 428 6.57 -26.04 19.52
C GLY A 428 7.55 -27.14 19.08
N ARG A 429 8.40 -26.94 18.05
CA ARG A 429 9.29 -27.99 17.54
C ARG A 429 10.44 -28.29 18.49
N LEU A 430 10.87 -29.54 18.52
CA LEU A 430 11.98 -30.01 19.37
C LEU A 430 13.31 -29.29 19.10
N SER A 431 13.51 -28.80 17.86
CA SER A 431 14.69 -28.03 17.46
C SER A 431 14.57 -26.51 17.72
N SER A 432 13.35 -25.98 17.86
CA SER A 432 13.09 -24.54 17.91
C SER A 432 13.80 -23.80 19.06
N PRO A 433 13.84 -24.30 20.31
CA PRO A 433 14.57 -23.63 21.40
C PRO A 433 16.10 -23.54 21.15
N LYS A 434 16.70 -24.58 20.57
CA LYS A 434 18.14 -24.63 20.23
C LYS A 434 18.48 -23.64 19.10
N ILE A 435 17.62 -23.59 18.08
CA ILE A 435 17.76 -22.68 16.94
C ILE A 435 17.50 -21.22 17.38
N ALA A 436 16.53 -20.98 18.28
CA ALA A 436 16.29 -19.65 18.84
C ALA A 436 17.48 -19.12 19.67
N GLN A 437 18.11 -19.98 20.48
CA GLN A 437 19.34 -19.61 21.20
C GLN A 437 20.47 -19.22 20.23
N ALA A 438 20.74 -20.03 19.21
CA ALA A 438 21.75 -19.72 18.19
C ALA A 438 21.46 -18.40 17.44
N MET A 439 20.18 -18.13 17.13
CA MET A 439 19.75 -16.88 16.49
C MET A 439 19.99 -15.68 17.42
N GLN A 440 19.62 -15.82 18.70
CA GLN A 440 19.86 -14.82 19.74
C GLN A 440 21.35 -14.52 19.90
N ASP A 441 22.22 -15.53 19.96
CA ASP A 441 23.65 -15.34 20.20
C ASP A 441 24.31 -14.59 19.03
N GLY A 442 23.92 -14.89 17.78
CA GLY A 442 24.30 -14.11 16.60
C GLY A 442 23.80 -12.66 16.65
N LEU A 443 22.54 -12.43 17.06
CA LEU A 443 21.96 -11.09 17.21
C LEU A 443 22.70 -10.27 18.28
N LEU A 444 22.96 -10.85 19.45
CA LEU A 444 23.69 -10.20 20.55
C LEU A 444 25.13 -9.85 20.14
N ALA A 445 25.81 -10.73 19.39
CA ALA A 445 27.16 -10.50 18.86
C ALA A 445 27.26 -9.34 17.86
N SER A 446 26.13 -8.90 17.27
CA SER A 446 26.08 -7.69 16.44
C SER A 446 25.98 -6.38 17.24
N GLY A 447 25.71 -6.44 18.55
CA GLY A 447 25.31 -5.27 19.35
C GLY A 447 23.80 -4.99 19.36
N THR A 448 22.98 -5.91 18.84
CA THR A 448 21.52 -5.78 18.82
C THR A 448 20.92 -6.43 20.07
N ASN A 449 20.05 -5.71 20.77
CA ASN A 449 19.34 -6.24 21.93
C ASN A 449 18.22 -7.20 21.50
N VAL A 450 17.92 -8.18 22.34
CA VAL A 450 16.92 -9.21 22.07
C VAL A 450 15.86 -9.21 23.15
N ILE A 451 14.58 -9.11 22.76
CA ILE A 451 13.43 -9.30 23.64
C ILE A 451 12.85 -10.69 23.35
N SER A 452 13.10 -11.65 24.23
CA SER A 452 12.56 -13.00 24.11
C SER A 452 11.13 -13.06 24.66
N ILE A 453 10.18 -13.42 23.80
CA ILE A 453 8.80 -13.76 24.21
C ILE A 453 8.57 -15.27 24.33
N GLY A 454 9.65 -16.06 24.25
CA GLY A 454 9.62 -17.50 24.47
C GLY A 454 8.94 -18.31 23.37
N ALA A 455 8.31 -19.41 23.78
CA ALA A 455 7.52 -20.26 22.91
C ALA A 455 6.11 -19.67 22.73
N ALA A 456 5.78 -19.23 21.52
CA ALA A 456 4.61 -18.39 21.24
C ALA A 456 4.03 -18.68 19.85
N THR A 457 2.82 -18.17 19.53
CA THR A 457 2.33 -18.18 18.14
C THR A 457 3.02 -17.10 17.31
N ILE A 458 3.02 -17.25 15.99
CA ILE A 458 3.52 -16.19 15.11
C ILE A 458 2.64 -14.92 15.18
N GLY A 459 1.33 -15.08 15.45
CA GLY A 459 0.42 -13.97 15.79
C GLY A 459 0.83 -13.19 17.04
N MET A 460 1.32 -13.87 18.09
CA MET A 460 1.89 -13.20 19.28
C MET A 460 3.17 -12.42 18.94
N LEU A 461 4.05 -12.92 18.05
CA LEU A 461 5.21 -12.15 17.62
C LEU A 461 4.79 -10.88 16.87
N TYR A 462 3.82 -10.98 15.96
CA TYR A 462 3.31 -9.80 15.25
C TYR A 462 2.65 -8.80 16.22
N TYR A 463 1.88 -9.28 17.21
CA TYR A 463 1.32 -8.46 18.30
C TYR A 463 2.43 -7.76 19.11
N ALA A 464 3.47 -8.48 19.50
CA ALA A 464 4.62 -7.92 20.21
C ALA A 464 5.31 -6.80 19.39
N CYS A 465 5.44 -6.97 18.06
CA CYS A 465 5.96 -5.93 17.17
C CYS A 465 5.04 -4.70 17.05
N HIS A 466 3.79 -4.78 17.51
CA HIS A 466 2.83 -3.68 17.54
C HIS A 466 2.79 -2.93 18.88
N GLU A 467 2.90 -3.64 20.01
CA GLU A 467 2.76 -3.06 21.36
C GLU A 467 4.09 -2.77 22.08
N LEU A 468 5.19 -3.46 21.76
CA LEU A 468 6.50 -3.18 22.37
C LEU A 468 7.26 -2.03 21.70
N GLU A 469 8.33 -1.56 22.35
CA GLU A 469 9.17 -0.45 21.89
C GLU A 469 9.87 -0.70 20.53
N THR A 470 10.00 -1.96 20.10
CA THR A 470 10.56 -2.31 18.80
C THR A 470 9.51 -2.90 17.86
N SER A 471 9.62 -2.51 16.59
CA SER A 471 8.76 -2.98 15.51
C SER A 471 9.40 -4.08 14.65
N ASN A 472 10.46 -4.70 15.18
CA ASN A 472 11.29 -5.72 14.55
C ASN A 472 11.15 -7.06 15.29
N GLY A 473 11.05 -8.17 14.57
CA GLY A 473 10.84 -9.50 15.14
C GLY A 473 11.38 -10.65 14.28
N VAL A 474 11.70 -11.79 14.89
CA VAL A 474 12.01 -13.04 14.19
C VAL A 474 11.31 -14.24 14.87
N MET A 475 10.55 -15.00 14.07
CA MET A 475 9.90 -16.24 14.47
C MET A 475 10.77 -17.42 14.04
N ILE A 476 11.18 -18.28 14.98
CA ILE A 476 11.80 -19.57 14.69
C ILE A 476 10.69 -20.60 14.55
N THR A 477 10.47 -21.10 13.34
CA THR A 477 9.38 -22.04 13.07
C THR A 477 9.55 -22.86 11.80
N GLY A 478 9.01 -24.07 11.79
CA GLY A 478 8.76 -24.86 10.57
C GLY A 478 7.32 -24.76 10.03
N SER A 479 6.44 -24.03 10.71
CA SER A 479 5.00 -23.91 10.42
C SER A 479 4.30 -25.26 10.27
N HIS A 480 3.56 -25.48 9.20
CA HIS A 480 2.85 -26.70 8.83
C HIS A 480 3.74 -27.87 8.29
N ASN A 481 5.05 -27.70 8.18
CA ASN A 481 5.96 -28.71 7.60
C ASN A 481 6.22 -29.91 8.54
N PRO A 482 6.76 -31.05 8.05
CA PRO A 482 7.21 -32.17 8.89
C PRO A 482 8.19 -31.75 10.00
N ALA A 483 8.24 -32.52 11.10
CA ALA A 483 8.95 -32.17 12.34
C ALA A 483 10.43 -31.76 12.18
N ASN A 484 11.15 -32.36 11.23
CA ASN A 484 12.57 -32.07 10.98
C ASN A 484 12.83 -30.74 10.24
N ILE A 485 11.81 -30.09 9.69
CA ILE A 485 11.94 -28.80 9.01
C ILE A 485 11.78 -27.67 10.04
N ASN A 486 12.63 -26.65 9.95
CA ASN A 486 12.50 -25.41 10.72
C ASN A 486 12.83 -24.20 9.83
N GLY A 487 12.95 -23.00 10.39
CA GLY A 487 13.13 -21.79 9.60
C GLY A 487 12.89 -20.48 10.34
N PHE A 488 12.92 -19.38 9.58
CA PHE A 488 12.81 -18.02 10.09
C PHE A 488 11.82 -17.18 9.28
N THR A 489 10.82 -16.62 9.96
CA THR A 489 10.00 -15.51 9.43
C THR A 489 10.46 -14.23 10.09
N ILE A 490 11.02 -13.30 9.30
CA ILE A 490 11.67 -12.08 9.80
C ILE A 490 10.80 -10.87 9.48
N VAL A 491 10.62 -9.99 10.47
CA VAL A 491 9.88 -8.72 10.41
C VAL A 491 10.85 -7.59 10.71
N ILE A 492 10.93 -6.59 9.83
CA ILE A 492 11.59 -5.31 10.11
C ILE A 492 10.59 -4.18 9.91
N ASN A 493 10.45 -3.32 10.91
CA ASN A 493 9.49 -2.21 10.95
C ASN A 493 8.06 -2.60 10.52
N ARG A 494 7.51 -3.62 11.19
CA ARG A 494 6.20 -4.27 10.95
C ARG A 494 6.00 -4.88 9.56
N LYS A 495 7.07 -5.04 8.76
CA LYS A 495 7.01 -5.59 7.40
C LYS A 495 7.85 -6.85 7.30
N SER A 496 7.23 -7.94 6.85
CA SER A 496 7.92 -9.21 6.58
C SER A 496 8.99 -9.03 5.50
N LEU A 497 10.21 -9.51 5.75
CA LEU A 497 11.26 -9.53 4.73
C LEU A 497 10.93 -10.54 3.64
N MET A 498 11.25 -10.19 2.39
CA MET A 498 10.99 -11.06 1.24
C MET A 498 12.04 -10.90 0.14
N GLN A 499 12.18 -11.93 -0.69
CA GLN A 499 12.94 -11.94 -1.94
C GLN A 499 14.37 -11.35 -1.79
N GLU A 500 14.65 -10.23 -2.44
CA GLU A 500 15.95 -9.56 -2.45
C GLU A 500 16.43 -9.15 -1.04
N GLN A 501 15.51 -8.91 -0.10
CA GLN A 501 15.85 -8.55 1.28
C GLN A 501 16.37 -9.75 2.09
N LEU A 502 15.81 -10.94 1.86
CA LEU A 502 16.31 -12.19 2.45
C LEU A 502 17.64 -12.59 1.80
N MET A 503 17.74 -12.44 0.47
CA MET A 503 19.00 -12.63 -0.26
C MET A 503 20.09 -11.63 0.15
N ALA A 504 19.75 -10.42 0.60
CA ALA A 504 20.72 -9.47 1.14
C ALA A 504 21.40 -10.02 2.41
N LEU A 505 20.66 -10.72 3.29
CA LEU A 505 21.24 -11.39 4.46
C LEU A 505 22.22 -12.50 4.03
N TYR A 506 21.84 -13.36 3.07
CA TYR A 506 22.75 -14.34 2.48
C TYR A 506 24.02 -13.69 1.90
N HIS A 507 23.86 -12.62 1.13
CA HIS A 507 25.00 -11.89 0.55
C HIS A 507 25.86 -11.18 1.60
N ARG A 508 25.29 -10.79 2.76
CA ARG A 508 26.04 -10.26 3.90
C ARG A 508 26.93 -11.33 4.53
N ILE A 509 26.38 -12.53 4.76
CA ILE A 509 27.12 -13.71 5.26
C ILE A 509 28.27 -14.09 4.31
N GLN A 510 27.98 -14.21 3.01
CA GLN A 510 28.98 -14.56 1.99
C GLN A 510 30.10 -13.52 1.82
N ARG A 511 29.90 -12.28 2.30
CA ARG A 511 30.91 -11.21 2.30
C ARG A 511 31.62 -11.03 3.64
N GLN A 512 31.15 -11.71 4.69
CA GLN A 512 31.52 -11.46 6.10
C GLN A 512 31.34 -9.97 6.48
N ASP A 513 30.29 -9.35 5.93
CA ASP A 513 29.94 -7.93 6.09
C ASP A 513 29.15 -7.74 7.40
N PHE A 514 29.85 -7.90 8.52
CA PHE A 514 29.25 -7.90 9.86
C PHE A 514 29.61 -6.66 10.66
N ILE A 515 28.63 -6.19 11.43
CA ILE A 515 28.84 -5.27 12.55
C ILE A 515 29.01 -6.15 13.81
N SER A 516 29.93 -5.75 14.69
CA SER A 516 30.20 -6.47 15.94
C SER A 516 29.94 -5.57 17.14
N GLY A 517 29.37 -6.14 18.20
CA GLY A 517 29.03 -5.43 19.43
C GLY A 517 28.64 -6.41 20.54
N GLN A 518 27.97 -5.88 21.57
CA GLN A 518 27.39 -6.67 22.65
C GLN A 518 25.99 -6.11 22.95
N GLY A 519 24.95 -6.85 22.56
CA GLY A 519 23.57 -6.58 22.96
C GLY A 519 23.25 -7.14 24.35
N ALA A 520 22.10 -6.76 24.88
CA ALA A 520 21.49 -7.38 26.06
C ALA A 520 20.26 -8.22 25.68
N VAL A 521 19.94 -9.23 26.49
CA VAL A 521 18.69 -10.01 26.38
C VAL A 521 17.74 -9.70 27.53
N GLU A 522 16.47 -9.52 27.20
CA GLU A 522 15.34 -9.40 28.12
C GLU A 522 14.33 -10.52 27.84
N ASN A 523 13.60 -10.99 28.84
CA ASN A 523 12.51 -11.97 28.68
C ASN A 523 11.18 -11.32 29.09
N ASN A 524 10.15 -11.43 28.24
CA ASN A 524 8.86 -10.78 28.44
C ASN A 524 7.69 -11.70 28.02
N ASP A 525 6.84 -12.11 28.96
CA ASP A 525 5.67 -12.97 28.67
C ASP A 525 4.43 -12.12 28.35
N LEU A 526 4.09 -12.05 27.07
CA LEU A 526 2.92 -11.33 26.55
C LEU A 526 1.67 -12.21 26.38
N SER A 527 1.70 -13.49 26.80
CA SER A 527 0.58 -14.42 26.62
C SER A 527 -0.70 -13.90 27.24
N ARG A 528 -0.58 -13.24 28.41
CA ARG A 528 -1.71 -12.63 29.11
C ARG A 528 -2.24 -11.40 28.38
N ASP A 529 -1.38 -10.45 28.03
CA ASP A 529 -1.80 -9.19 27.40
C ASP A 529 -2.44 -9.42 26.04
N TYR A 530 -1.94 -10.40 25.28
CA TYR A 530 -2.53 -10.84 24.01
C TYR A 530 -3.95 -11.42 24.19
N ILE A 531 -4.16 -12.31 25.16
CA ILE A 531 -5.51 -12.84 25.49
C ILE A 531 -6.43 -11.71 25.97
N GLU A 532 -5.97 -10.84 26.87
CA GLU A 532 -6.77 -9.72 27.38
C GLU A 532 -7.16 -8.75 26.26
N ARG A 533 -6.25 -8.45 25.33
CA ARG A 533 -6.49 -7.60 24.16
C ARG A 533 -7.47 -8.21 23.15
N ILE A 534 -7.51 -9.53 22.98
CA ILE A 534 -8.54 -10.20 22.16
C ILE A 534 -9.89 -10.15 22.89
N GLN A 535 -9.97 -10.73 24.09
CA GLN A 535 -11.25 -10.93 24.78
C GLN A 535 -11.96 -9.61 25.16
N SER A 536 -11.23 -8.51 25.34
CA SER A 536 -11.84 -7.20 25.65
C SER A 536 -12.59 -6.57 24.47
N ASP A 537 -12.32 -7.02 23.24
CA ASP A 537 -12.98 -6.52 22.02
C ASP A 537 -14.15 -7.42 21.58
N ILE A 538 -14.20 -8.68 22.02
CA ILE A 538 -15.11 -9.72 21.51
C ILE A 538 -16.37 -9.86 22.37
N GLN A 539 -17.55 -9.89 21.75
CA GLN A 539 -18.84 -9.97 22.48
C GLN A 539 -19.71 -11.14 22.03
N LEU A 540 -19.75 -12.22 22.82
CA LEU A 540 -20.60 -13.39 22.58
C LEU A 540 -22.05 -13.15 23.05
N SER A 541 -23.03 -13.44 22.18
CA SER A 541 -24.47 -13.32 22.52
C SER A 541 -25.10 -14.61 23.04
N ARG A 542 -24.46 -15.77 22.83
CA ARG A 542 -24.84 -17.08 23.39
C ARG A 542 -23.59 -17.92 23.67
N PRO A 543 -23.63 -18.89 24.61
CA PRO A 543 -22.58 -19.91 24.69
C PRO A 543 -22.57 -20.74 23.40
N LEU A 544 -21.36 -21.09 22.96
CA LEU A 544 -21.10 -22.04 21.88
C LEU A 544 -20.25 -23.19 22.44
N LYS A 545 -20.48 -24.39 21.92
CA LYS A 545 -19.66 -25.56 22.17
C LYS A 545 -18.71 -25.77 21.01
N VAL A 546 -17.41 -25.83 21.31
CA VAL A 546 -16.33 -25.82 20.31
C VAL A 546 -15.41 -27.02 20.53
N VAL A 547 -15.14 -27.79 19.48
CA VAL A 547 -13.96 -28.67 19.47
C VAL A 547 -12.79 -27.88 18.91
N LEU A 548 -11.68 -27.81 19.64
CA LEU A 548 -10.45 -27.16 19.21
C LEU A 548 -9.36 -28.21 18.97
N ASP A 549 -8.93 -28.38 17.73
CA ASP A 549 -7.75 -29.15 17.38
C ASP A 549 -6.50 -28.24 17.37
N GLY A 550 -5.59 -28.49 18.31
CA GLY A 550 -4.32 -27.80 18.41
C GLY A 550 -3.21 -28.38 17.52
N SER A 551 -3.45 -29.49 16.82
CA SER A 551 -2.48 -30.19 15.96
C SER A 551 -1.12 -30.52 16.61
N ASN A 552 -1.06 -30.60 17.94
CA ASN A 552 0.18 -30.62 18.75
C ASN A 552 1.12 -29.41 18.53
N GLY A 553 0.67 -28.36 17.85
CA GLY A 553 1.40 -27.11 17.60
C GLY A 553 1.34 -26.13 18.77
N ILE A 554 2.07 -25.02 18.64
CA ILE A 554 2.21 -24.02 19.73
C ILE A 554 0.91 -23.27 20.04
N ALA A 555 -0.01 -23.21 19.06
CA ALA A 555 -1.32 -22.59 19.19
C ALA A 555 -2.28 -23.32 20.15
N GLY A 556 -2.06 -24.61 20.42
CA GLY A 556 -2.97 -25.47 21.19
C GLY A 556 -3.30 -24.95 22.60
N PRO A 557 -2.31 -24.74 23.49
CA PRO A 557 -2.59 -24.34 24.88
C PRO A 557 -3.18 -22.94 24.98
N ILE A 558 -2.64 -21.98 24.23
CA ILE A 558 -3.07 -20.58 24.26
C ILE A 558 -4.44 -20.38 23.60
N GLY A 559 -4.73 -21.08 22.51
CA GLY A 559 -6.07 -21.13 21.92
C GLY A 559 -7.10 -21.70 22.88
N LEU A 560 -6.76 -22.81 23.56
CA LEU A 560 -7.62 -23.41 24.57
C LEU A 560 -7.88 -22.47 25.76
N GLN A 561 -6.87 -21.68 26.17
CA GLN A 561 -7.00 -20.69 27.24
C GLN A 561 -7.87 -19.48 26.80
N LEU A 562 -7.63 -18.95 25.61
CA LEU A 562 -8.40 -17.84 25.03
C LEU A 562 -9.89 -18.20 24.95
N LEU A 563 -10.23 -19.31 24.27
CA LEU A 563 -11.62 -19.70 24.07
C LEU A 563 -12.34 -19.99 25.40
N LYS A 564 -11.66 -20.57 26.39
CA LYS A 564 -12.24 -20.78 27.73
C LYS A 564 -12.46 -19.48 28.49
N THR A 565 -11.57 -18.49 28.35
CA THR A 565 -11.70 -17.19 29.04
C THR A 565 -12.77 -16.30 28.39
N MET A 566 -13.05 -16.50 27.10
CA MET A 566 -14.24 -16.01 26.40
C MET A 566 -15.57 -16.66 26.87
N GLY A 567 -15.53 -17.70 27.71
CA GLY A 567 -16.73 -18.35 28.26
C GLY A 567 -17.34 -19.47 27.41
N LEU A 568 -16.56 -20.09 26.52
CA LEU A 568 -17.00 -21.18 25.63
C LEU A 568 -16.89 -22.56 26.30
N ASP A 569 -17.74 -23.52 25.88
CA ASP A 569 -17.56 -24.94 26.23
C ASP A 569 -16.56 -25.57 25.24
N VAL A 570 -15.28 -25.62 25.63
CA VAL A 570 -14.17 -26.01 24.74
C VAL A 570 -13.67 -27.42 25.04
N ILE A 571 -13.83 -28.31 24.07
CA ILE A 571 -13.26 -29.65 24.06
C ILE A 571 -11.90 -29.61 23.37
N PRO A 572 -10.80 -29.92 24.09
CA PRO A 572 -9.47 -29.94 23.51
C PRO A 572 -9.20 -31.26 22.76
N LEU A 573 -8.75 -31.14 21.52
CA LEU A 573 -8.18 -32.20 20.70
C LEU A 573 -6.72 -31.78 20.37
N ASN A 574 -5.75 -32.68 20.56
CA ASN A 574 -4.31 -32.44 20.32
C ASN A 574 -3.72 -31.12 20.88
N CYS A 575 -4.32 -30.49 21.89
CA CYS A 575 -3.93 -29.15 22.38
C CYS A 575 -2.62 -29.13 23.19
N ASN A 576 -2.03 -30.29 23.50
CA ASN A 576 -0.72 -30.39 24.16
C ASN A 576 0.39 -30.28 23.11
N VAL A 577 1.34 -29.37 23.33
CA VAL A 577 2.48 -29.17 22.42
C VAL A 577 3.36 -30.41 22.39
N ASP A 578 3.53 -30.98 21.21
CA ASP A 578 4.47 -32.07 20.94
C ASP A 578 5.06 -31.87 19.53
N GLY A 579 6.29 -31.37 19.49
CA GLY A 579 7.02 -31.09 18.26
C GLY A 579 7.39 -32.30 17.40
N SER A 580 7.00 -33.52 17.79
CA SER A 580 7.03 -34.70 16.92
C SER A 580 5.77 -34.84 16.05
N PHE A 581 4.70 -34.11 16.36
CA PHE A 581 3.39 -34.13 15.70
C PHE A 581 2.77 -35.55 15.61
N PRO A 582 2.54 -36.23 16.75
CA PRO A 582 2.19 -37.65 16.80
C PRO A 582 0.79 -37.99 16.29
N SER A 583 -0.17 -37.05 16.31
CA SER A 583 -1.55 -37.30 15.88
C SER A 583 -1.74 -37.20 14.36
N HIS A 584 -1.29 -36.10 13.75
CA HIS A 584 -1.30 -35.84 12.30
C HIS A 584 -0.37 -34.66 11.98
N GLN A 585 -0.17 -34.35 10.69
CA GLN A 585 0.56 -33.14 10.32
C GLN A 585 -0.22 -31.88 10.75
N PRO A 586 0.47 -30.82 11.24
CA PRO A 586 -0.17 -29.58 11.67
C PRO A 586 -0.49 -28.69 10.47
N ASP A 587 -1.34 -29.19 9.58
CA ASP A 587 -1.71 -28.56 8.32
C ASP A 587 -3.23 -28.69 8.07
N PRO A 588 -4.05 -27.74 8.56
CA PRO A 588 -5.50 -27.79 8.43
C PRO A 588 -5.98 -27.53 6.99
N SER A 589 -5.10 -27.22 6.04
CA SER A 589 -5.47 -27.09 4.62
C SER A 589 -5.71 -28.45 3.94
N LYS A 590 -5.19 -29.54 4.54
CA LYS A 590 -5.39 -30.92 4.09
C LYS A 590 -6.58 -31.54 4.82
N SER A 591 -7.64 -31.90 4.10
CA SER A 591 -8.84 -32.55 4.66
C SER A 591 -8.54 -33.83 5.46
N ALA A 592 -7.50 -34.59 5.08
CA ALA A 592 -7.06 -35.79 5.80
C ALA A 592 -6.63 -35.51 7.27
N ASN A 593 -6.15 -34.29 7.57
CA ASN A 593 -5.78 -33.89 8.93
C ASN A 593 -6.99 -33.43 9.76
N LEU A 594 -8.16 -33.22 9.15
CA LEU A 594 -9.37 -32.75 9.83
C LEU A 594 -10.31 -33.89 10.25
N VAL A 595 -10.01 -35.15 9.90
CA VAL A 595 -10.92 -36.30 10.13
C VAL A 595 -11.26 -36.47 11.63
N ALA A 596 -10.26 -36.40 12.51
CA ALA A 596 -10.48 -36.51 13.95
C ALA A 596 -11.36 -35.38 14.50
N LEU A 597 -11.21 -34.15 13.98
CA LEU A 597 -12.07 -33.01 14.31
C LEU A 597 -13.51 -33.22 13.79
N GLN A 598 -13.67 -33.71 12.56
CA GLN A 598 -14.97 -34.03 11.97
C GLN A 598 -15.72 -35.14 12.74
N GLU A 599 -15.01 -36.07 13.35
CA GLU A 599 -15.58 -37.12 14.21
C GLU A 599 -15.92 -36.57 15.60
N ALA A 600 -14.99 -35.87 16.25
CA ALA A 600 -15.18 -35.31 17.60
C ALA A 600 -16.34 -34.30 17.68
N VAL A 601 -16.53 -33.46 16.65
CA VAL A 601 -17.67 -32.52 16.58
C VAL A 601 -19.01 -33.27 16.61
N LYS A 602 -19.11 -34.39 15.88
CA LYS A 602 -20.32 -35.24 15.82
C LYS A 602 -20.56 -36.01 17.12
N GLU A 603 -19.50 -36.60 17.68
CA GLU A 603 -19.57 -37.36 18.92
C GLU A 603 -20.07 -36.47 20.07
N HIS A 604 -19.44 -35.31 20.23
CA HIS A 604 -19.72 -34.41 21.34
C HIS A 604 -20.87 -33.43 21.10
N LYS A 605 -21.41 -33.38 19.87
CA LYS A 605 -22.46 -32.46 19.41
C LYS A 605 -22.08 -31.00 19.67
N ALA A 606 -20.91 -30.61 19.17
CA ALA A 606 -20.44 -29.22 19.22
C ALA A 606 -21.13 -28.39 18.12
N ASP A 607 -21.26 -27.07 18.35
CA ASP A 607 -21.74 -26.14 17.32
C ASP A 607 -20.73 -26.05 16.15
N ILE A 608 -19.43 -26.20 16.43
CA ILE A 608 -18.34 -25.96 15.49
C ILE A 608 -17.05 -26.69 15.90
N GLY A 609 -16.26 -27.10 14.90
CA GLY A 609 -14.86 -27.51 15.05
C GLY A 609 -13.91 -26.48 14.47
N ILE A 610 -12.79 -26.24 15.15
CA ILE A 610 -11.70 -25.35 14.71
C ILE A 610 -10.38 -26.11 14.79
N ALA A 611 -9.52 -25.99 13.78
CA ALA A 611 -8.16 -26.52 13.77
C ALA A 611 -7.12 -25.42 13.50
N PHE A 612 -5.98 -25.49 14.17
CA PHE A 612 -4.81 -24.62 13.93
C PHE A 612 -3.65 -25.37 13.28
N ASP A 613 -2.77 -24.61 12.61
CA ASP A 613 -1.48 -25.11 12.11
C ASP A 613 -0.36 -24.96 13.15
N GLY A 614 0.87 -25.31 12.78
CA GLY A 614 1.98 -25.50 13.72
C GLY A 614 2.39 -24.26 14.52
N ASP A 615 2.33 -23.08 13.89
CA ASP A 615 2.69 -21.76 14.42
C ASP A 615 1.51 -20.80 14.64
N GLY A 616 0.31 -21.12 14.14
CA GLY A 616 -0.93 -20.41 14.47
C GLY A 616 -1.22 -19.19 13.58
N ASP A 617 -0.84 -19.22 12.31
CA ASP A 617 -1.31 -18.25 11.31
C ASP A 617 -2.47 -18.77 10.44
N ARG A 618 -2.75 -20.08 10.46
CA ARG A 618 -3.85 -20.69 9.71
C ARG A 618 -4.97 -21.28 10.56
N ILE A 619 -6.17 -21.22 10.00
CA ILE A 619 -7.39 -21.81 10.54
C ILE A 619 -8.02 -22.80 9.56
N GLY A 620 -8.45 -23.95 10.06
CA GLY A 620 -9.45 -24.82 9.43
C GLY A 620 -10.75 -24.79 10.25
N ILE A 621 -11.91 -24.86 9.60
CA ILE A 621 -13.22 -24.87 10.26
C ILE A 621 -14.06 -26.04 9.75
N VAL A 622 -14.81 -26.64 10.67
CA VAL A 622 -15.74 -27.75 10.45
C VAL A 622 -17.10 -27.40 11.08
N ASP A 623 -18.21 -27.59 10.36
CA ASP A 623 -19.58 -27.34 10.88
C ASP A 623 -20.08 -28.46 11.81
N GLU A 624 -21.27 -28.30 12.41
CA GLU A 624 -21.85 -29.27 13.35
C GLU A 624 -22.19 -30.65 12.71
N GLN A 625 -22.20 -30.73 11.38
CA GLN A 625 -22.40 -31.95 10.58
C GLN A 625 -21.08 -32.56 10.12
N GLY A 626 -19.94 -31.98 10.51
CA GLY A 626 -18.61 -32.41 10.11
C GLY A 626 -18.23 -32.05 8.68
N SER A 627 -18.87 -31.05 8.07
CA SER A 627 -18.50 -30.53 6.74
C SER A 627 -17.37 -29.52 6.88
N ILE A 628 -16.34 -29.62 6.03
CA ILE A 628 -15.21 -28.66 6.05
C ILE A 628 -15.66 -27.36 5.39
N ILE A 629 -15.53 -26.23 6.10
CA ILE A 629 -15.79 -24.90 5.59
C ILE A 629 -14.47 -24.34 5.03
N SER A 630 -14.40 -24.14 3.71
CA SER A 630 -13.19 -23.66 3.04
C SER A 630 -12.85 -22.21 3.42
N PRO A 631 -11.56 -21.82 3.49
CA PRO A 631 -11.17 -20.47 3.89
C PRO A 631 -11.76 -19.34 3.04
N ASP A 632 -12.03 -19.58 1.74
CA ASP A 632 -12.72 -18.62 0.89
C ASP A 632 -14.20 -18.40 1.29
N ARG A 633 -14.86 -19.36 1.95
CA ARG A 633 -16.19 -19.20 2.57
C ARG A 633 -16.12 -18.54 3.95
N ILE A 634 -15.11 -18.84 4.76
CA ILE A 634 -14.83 -18.10 6.03
C ILE A 634 -14.62 -16.61 5.71
N LEU A 635 -13.89 -16.32 4.63
CA LEU A 635 -13.66 -14.96 4.16
C LEU A 635 -14.94 -14.27 3.67
N MET A 636 -15.87 -14.98 3.02
CA MET A 636 -17.20 -14.43 2.67
C MET A 636 -18.01 -14.04 3.91
N PHE A 637 -17.99 -14.88 4.96
CA PHE A 637 -18.69 -14.64 6.22
C PHE A 637 -18.16 -13.39 6.93
N LEU A 638 -16.84 -13.28 7.10
CA LEU A 638 -16.18 -12.10 7.65
C LEU A 638 -16.37 -10.85 6.78
N ALA A 639 -16.35 -10.98 5.44
CA ALA A 639 -16.56 -9.85 4.54
C ALA A 639 -17.98 -9.29 4.62
N LYS A 640 -19.01 -10.16 4.62
CA LYS A 640 -20.44 -9.76 4.76
C LYS A 640 -20.65 -8.91 6.02
N ASP A 641 -20.04 -9.33 7.13
CA ASP A 641 -20.04 -8.60 8.40
C ASP A 641 -19.29 -7.25 8.32
N ILE A 642 -18.01 -7.28 7.96
CA ILE A 642 -17.13 -6.11 8.03
C ILE A 642 -17.57 -5.00 7.06
N ILE A 643 -17.96 -5.36 5.83
CA ILE A 643 -18.44 -4.40 4.83
C ILE A 643 -19.72 -3.69 5.31
N SER A 644 -20.57 -4.35 6.11
CA SER A 644 -21.79 -3.73 6.64
C SER A 644 -21.50 -2.56 7.60
N ARG A 645 -20.38 -2.62 8.33
CA ARG A 645 -19.88 -1.52 9.17
C ARG A 645 -18.98 -0.54 8.41
N GLN A 646 -18.26 -1.01 7.41
CA GLN A 646 -17.30 -0.23 6.62
C GLN A 646 -17.62 -0.25 5.11
N PRO A 647 -18.73 0.36 4.64
CA PRO A 647 -19.08 0.35 3.23
C PRO A 647 -17.98 0.93 2.34
N GLY A 648 -17.67 0.26 1.23
CA GLY A 648 -16.60 0.66 0.32
C GLY A 648 -15.18 0.39 0.83
N CYS A 649 -14.99 -0.50 1.81
CA CYS A 649 -13.66 -0.99 2.20
C CYS A 649 -13.06 -1.96 1.17
N ASP A 650 -11.73 -2.02 1.05
CA ASP A 650 -11.04 -3.05 0.25
C ASP A 650 -10.92 -4.37 1.02
N VAL A 651 -11.16 -5.47 0.31
CA VAL A 651 -11.00 -6.86 0.76
C VAL A 651 -10.11 -7.60 -0.23
N VAL A 652 -8.99 -8.14 0.24
CA VAL A 652 -7.97 -8.80 -0.61
C VAL A 652 -8.08 -10.32 -0.51
N TYR A 653 -7.93 -11.03 -1.62
CA TYR A 653 -7.93 -12.51 -1.63
C TYR A 653 -7.02 -13.07 -2.70
N ASP A 654 -6.51 -14.29 -2.50
CA ASP A 654 -5.52 -14.88 -3.40
C ASP A 654 -6.12 -15.48 -4.69
N VAL A 655 -5.28 -15.69 -5.72
CA VAL A 655 -5.70 -16.28 -7.00
C VAL A 655 -6.33 -17.67 -6.88
N LYS A 656 -6.09 -18.42 -5.79
CA LYS A 656 -6.69 -19.75 -5.55
C LYS A 656 -8.10 -19.67 -4.94
N SER A 657 -8.54 -18.52 -4.45
CA SER A 657 -9.84 -18.36 -3.79
C SER A 657 -11.01 -18.31 -4.79
N SER A 658 -12.18 -18.81 -4.39
CA SER A 658 -13.37 -18.94 -5.24
C SER A 658 -13.78 -17.63 -5.92
N ARG A 659 -14.12 -17.69 -7.23
CA ARG A 659 -14.60 -16.53 -8.01
C ARG A 659 -15.80 -15.81 -7.37
N ARG A 660 -16.61 -16.54 -6.59
CA ARG A 660 -17.80 -16.03 -5.88
C ARG A 660 -17.49 -14.91 -4.86
N LEU A 661 -16.29 -14.87 -4.27
CA LEU A 661 -15.86 -13.77 -3.39
C LEU A 661 -15.98 -12.42 -4.09
N THR A 662 -15.53 -12.33 -5.35
CA THR A 662 -15.60 -11.12 -6.19
C THR A 662 -17.02 -10.57 -6.25
N GLN A 663 -18.00 -11.46 -6.45
CA GLN A 663 -19.40 -11.13 -6.57
C GLN A 663 -19.98 -10.71 -5.22
N LEU A 664 -19.75 -11.50 -4.16
CA LEU A 664 -20.27 -11.23 -2.83
C LEU A 664 -19.76 -9.90 -2.26
N ILE A 665 -18.44 -9.67 -2.30
CA ILE A 665 -17.83 -8.42 -1.81
C ILE A 665 -18.42 -7.21 -2.55
N SER A 666 -18.57 -7.29 -3.88
CA SER A 666 -19.19 -6.23 -4.69
C SER A 666 -20.66 -6.00 -4.35
N GLN A 667 -21.43 -7.07 -4.15
CA GLN A 667 -22.86 -7.01 -3.81
C GLN A 667 -23.11 -6.48 -2.39
N SER A 668 -22.22 -6.77 -1.44
CA SER A 668 -22.22 -6.18 -0.10
C SER A 668 -21.78 -4.70 -0.09
N GLY A 669 -21.18 -4.20 -1.18
CA GLY A 669 -20.73 -2.81 -1.32
C GLY A 669 -19.26 -2.56 -0.96
N GLY A 670 -18.43 -3.61 -0.87
CA GLY A 670 -16.97 -3.52 -0.71
C GLY A 670 -16.23 -3.52 -2.05
N ARG A 671 -14.91 -3.35 -2.02
CA ARG A 671 -14.01 -3.45 -3.18
C ARG A 671 -13.23 -4.78 -3.15
N PRO A 672 -13.48 -5.72 -4.08
CA PRO A 672 -12.71 -6.96 -4.16
C PRO A 672 -11.37 -6.75 -4.89
N THR A 673 -10.26 -7.15 -4.26
CA THR A 673 -8.94 -7.22 -4.90
C THR A 673 -8.40 -8.65 -4.91
N MET A 674 -8.32 -9.26 -6.09
CA MET A 674 -7.58 -10.52 -6.27
C MET A 674 -6.07 -10.21 -6.31
N TRP A 675 -5.26 -10.99 -5.60
CA TRP A 675 -3.81 -10.82 -5.51
C TRP A 675 -3.04 -12.15 -5.52
N LYS A 676 -1.71 -12.06 -5.46
CA LYS A 676 -0.76 -13.18 -5.47
C LYS A 676 -0.87 -14.01 -4.19
N THR A 677 -0.69 -15.33 -4.29
CA THR A 677 -0.59 -16.22 -3.13
C THR A 677 0.76 -15.99 -2.39
N GLY A 678 0.73 -16.01 -1.07
CA GLY A 678 1.87 -15.88 -0.15
C GLY A 678 1.64 -14.80 0.90
N HIS A 679 1.60 -15.19 2.19
CA HIS A 679 1.18 -14.32 3.29
C HIS A 679 1.91 -12.97 3.40
N SER A 680 3.23 -12.92 3.12
CA SER A 680 3.99 -11.68 3.09
C SER A 680 3.60 -10.75 1.92
N LEU A 681 3.16 -11.29 0.77
CA LEU A 681 2.58 -10.51 -0.32
C LEU A 681 1.16 -10.04 0.00
N MET A 682 0.39 -10.85 0.73
CA MET A 682 -0.95 -10.49 1.19
C MET A 682 -0.87 -9.31 2.17
N LYS A 683 -0.05 -9.40 3.23
CA LYS A 683 0.25 -8.30 4.16
C LYS A 683 0.74 -7.04 3.45
N ALA A 684 1.70 -7.18 2.53
CA ALA A 684 2.20 -6.04 1.74
C ALA A 684 1.10 -5.37 0.89
N LYS A 685 0.18 -6.15 0.30
CA LYS A 685 -0.93 -5.59 -0.50
C LYS A 685 -2.03 -4.97 0.35
N MET A 686 -2.32 -5.57 1.50
CA MET A 686 -3.25 -4.98 2.46
C MET A 686 -2.74 -3.65 3.01
N GLU A 687 -1.44 -3.51 3.25
CA GLU A 687 -0.80 -2.23 3.59
C GLU A 687 -0.88 -1.23 2.42
N GLU A 688 -0.55 -1.64 1.20
CA GLU A 688 -0.61 -0.79 -0.01
C GLU A 688 -2.02 -0.19 -0.24
N LEU A 689 -3.07 -0.97 0.00
CA LEU A 689 -4.47 -0.57 -0.22
C LEU A 689 -5.19 -0.06 1.05
N ASN A 690 -4.54 -0.12 2.22
CA ASN A 690 -5.20 0.03 3.53
C ASN A 690 -6.47 -0.85 3.68
N ALA A 691 -6.41 -2.08 3.17
CA ALA A 691 -7.53 -3.02 3.18
C ALA A 691 -7.92 -3.47 4.60
N VAL A 692 -9.20 -3.73 4.85
CA VAL A 692 -9.71 -4.06 6.20
C VAL A 692 -9.66 -5.56 6.51
N LEU A 693 -9.64 -6.38 5.46
CA LEU A 693 -9.71 -7.83 5.50
C LEU A 693 -8.88 -8.41 4.35
N GLY A 694 -8.14 -9.49 4.63
CA GLY A 694 -7.46 -10.31 3.63
C GLY A 694 -7.65 -11.79 3.91
N GLY A 695 -7.47 -12.65 2.90
CA GLY A 695 -7.46 -14.10 3.10
C GLY A 695 -6.89 -14.91 1.94
N GLU A 696 -6.38 -16.10 2.26
CA GLU A 696 -5.84 -17.04 1.29
C GLU A 696 -6.50 -18.42 1.44
N LEU A 697 -6.61 -19.18 0.35
CA LEU A 697 -7.14 -20.55 0.40
C LEU A 697 -6.36 -21.49 1.34
N SER A 698 -5.10 -21.16 1.67
CA SER A 698 -4.26 -21.87 2.64
C SER A 698 -4.72 -21.73 4.10
N GLY A 699 -5.67 -20.84 4.40
CA GLY A 699 -6.21 -20.63 5.75
C GLY A 699 -5.64 -19.43 6.50
N HIS A 700 -4.67 -18.70 5.93
CA HIS A 700 -4.24 -17.41 6.49
C HIS A 700 -5.38 -16.41 6.27
N ILE A 701 -5.88 -15.79 7.35
CA ILE A 701 -6.89 -14.74 7.30
C ILE A 701 -6.39 -13.56 8.12
N PHE A 702 -6.46 -12.37 7.51
CA PHE A 702 -5.78 -11.16 7.94
C PHE A 702 -6.82 -10.11 8.29
N LEU A 703 -6.87 -9.67 9.54
CA LEU A 703 -7.89 -8.72 10.00
C LEU A 703 -7.24 -7.40 10.41
N ARG A 704 -7.69 -6.31 9.77
CA ARG A 704 -7.45 -4.92 10.22
C ARG A 704 -8.71 -4.26 10.79
N ASP A 705 -9.90 -4.81 10.53
CA ASP A 705 -11.13 -4.49 11.30
C ASP A 705 -10.94 -4.89 12.77
N ARG A 706 -10.88 -3.89 13.67
CA ARG A 706 -10.63 -4.00 15.12
C ARG A 706 -9.26 -4.60 15.50
N TRP A 707 -8.35 -4.78 14.54
CA TRP A 707 -7.07 -5.48 14.72
C TRP A 707 -5.96 -4.90 13.83
N TYR A 708 -4.78 -5.53 13.84
CA TYR A 708 -3.54 -4.91 13.38
C TYR A 708 -3.21 -5.13 11.89
N GLY A 709 -3.91 -6.03 11.19
CA GLY A 709 -3.73 -6.33 9.76
C GLY A 709 -2.83 -7.51 9.44
N PHE A 710 -2.35 -8.25 10.44
CA PHE A 710 -1.61 -9.51 10.25
C PHE A 710 -2.52 -10.75 10.30
N ASP A 711 -1.96 -11.89 9.88
CA ASP A 711 -2.52 -13.24 9.95
C ASP A 711 -2.43 -13.79 11.38
N ASP A 712 -3.59 -14.18 11.93
CA ASP A 712 -3.75 -14.63 13.31
C ASP A 712 -4.97 -15.57 13.42
N SER A 713 -4.76 -16.87 13.57
CA SER A 713 -5.87 -17.83 13.58
C SER A 713 -6.68 -17.83 14.88
N LEU A 714 -6.10 -17.34 15.99
CA LEU A 714 -6.76 -17.23 17.30
C LEU A 714 -7.75 -16.06 17.31
N TYR A 715 -7.32 -14.89 16.84
CA TYR A 715 -8.20 -13.73 16.70
C TYR A 715 -9.27 -13.96 15.61
N VAL A 716 -8.92 -14.61 14.50
CA VAL A 716 -9.90 -15.04 13.48
C VAL A 716 -10.93 -16.00 14.07
N SER A 717 -10.52 -16.97 14.89
CA SER A 717 -11.45 -17.86 15.61
C SER A 717 -12.40 -17.07 16.51
N ALA A 718 -11.86 -16.16 17.32
CA ALA A 718 -12.66 -15.34 18.23
C ALA A 718 -13.69 -14.49 17.47
N ARG A 719 -13.31 -13.92 16.31
CA ARG A 719 -14.21 -13.15 15.43
C ARG A 719 -15.24 -14.00 14.68
N VAL A 720 -14.92 -15.22 14.26
CA VAL A 720 -15.92 -16.13 13.69
C VAL A 720 -16.92 -16.57 14.76
N LEU A 721 -16.46 -16.92 15.96
CA LEU A 721 -17.31 -17.33 17.08
C LEU A 721 -18.20 -16.19 17.59
N GLU A 722 -17.71 -14.94 17.58
CA GLU A 722 -18.52 -13.74 17.83
C GLU A 722 -19.76 -13.71 16.92
N LEU A 723 -19.55 -13.73 15.60
CA LEU A 723 -20.61 -13.60 14.60
C LEU A 723 -21.56 -14.81 14.59
N LEU A 724 -21.05 -16.02 14.84
CA LEU A 724 -21.88 -17.22 14.99
C LEU A 724 -22.71 -17.20 16.28
N SER A 725 -22.23 -16.58 17.35
CA SER A 725 -22.99 -16.45 18.59
C SER A 725 -24.18 -15.48 18.48
N HIS A 726 -24.18 -14.60 17.47
CA HIS A 726 -25.28 -13.66 17.19
C HIS A 726 -26.40 -14.29 16.33
N GLN A 727 -26.21 -15.54 15.88
CA GLN A 727 -27.15 -16.31 15.06
C GLN A 727 -27.57 -17.58 15.82
N PHE A 728 -28.83 -18.00 15.66
CA PHE A 728 -29.42 -19.14 16.41
C PHE A 728 -29.52 -20.41 15.57
N GLU A 729 -29.29 -20.28 14.27
CA GLU A 729 -29.23 -21.33 13.28
C GLU A 729 -27.97 -22.20 13.46
N PRO A 730 -28.01 -23.49 13.06
CA PRO A 730 -26.80 -24.32 12.94
C PRO A 730 -25.78 -23.70 11.98
N VAL A 731 -24.49 -24.01 12.19
CA VAL A 731 -23.38 -23.41 11.42
C VAL A 731 -23.46 -23.80 9.95
N SER A 732 -23.84 -25.04 9.63
CA SER A 732 -24.14 -25.50 8.27
C SER A 732 -25.18 -24.62 7.56
N ASN A 733 -26.28 -24.27 8.24
CA ASN A 733 -27.36 -23.44 7.71
C ASN A 733 -26.88 -21.99 7.50
N ILE A 734 -26.17 -21.41 8.46
CA ILE A 734 -25.55 -20.08 8.33
C ILE A 734 -24.63 -20.05 7.11
N PHE A 735 -23.78 -21.07 6.96
CA PHE A 735 -22.87 -21.13 5.83
C PHE A 735 -23.55 -21.50 4.50
N SER A 736 -24.75 -22.09 4.51
CA SER A 736 -25.52 -22.41 3.30
C SER A 736 -25.96 -21.18 2.50
N GLU A 737 -26.05 -20.00 3.13
CA GLU A 737 -26.34 -18.74 2.42
C GLU A 737 -25.26 -18.37 1.40
N PHE A 738 -24.01 -18.81 1.61
CA PHE A 738 -22.88 -18.42 0.78
C PHE A 738 -22.81 -19.27 -0.51
N PRO A 739 -22.79 -18.66 -1.70
CA PRO A 739 -22.76 -19.39 -2.96
C PRO A 739 -21.52 -20.30 -3.05
N ASN A 740 -21.72 -21.54 -3.50
CA ASN A 740 -20.65 -22.51 -3.73
C ASN A 740 -20.58 -22.89 -5.20
N ASP A 741 -19.37 -23.16 -5.69
CA ASP A 741 -19.13 -23.82 -6.98
C ASP A 741 -18.56 -25.21 -6.68
N ILE A 742 -18.82 -26.20 -7.53
CA ILE A 742 -18.20 -27.54 -7.41
C ILE A 742 -16.72 -27.37 -7.76
N SER A 743 -15.82 -27.51 -6.79
CA SER A 743 -14.38 -27.28 -6.96
C SER A 743 -13.54 -28.50 -6.64
N THR A 744 -12.43 -28.68 -7.37
CA THR A 744 -11.38 -29.62 -6.96
C THR A 744 -10.75 -29.20 -5.63
N THR A 745 -10.14 -30.16 -4.94
CA THR A 745 -9.04 -29.88 -4.01
C THR A 745 -7.90 -29.16 -4.75
N GLU A 746 -6.91 -28.67 -4.01
CA GLU A 746 -5.65 -28.23 -4.61
C GLU A 746 -4.95 -29.44 -5.26
N ILE A 747 -4.61 -29.32 -6.55
CA ILE A 747 -3.91 -30.34 -7.32
C ILE A 747 -2.45 -29.89 -7.44
N THR A 748 -1.52 -30.78 -7.14
CA THR A 748 -0.07 -30.52 -7.29
C THR A 748 0.49 -31.41 -8.39
N VAL A 749 1.34 -30.85 -9.25
CA VAL A 749 2.05 -31.56 -10.32
C VAL A 749 3.55 -31.26 -10.19
N ASP A 750 4.36 -32.30 -10.11
CA ASP A 750 5.82 -32.18 -9.99
C ASP A 750 6.45 -31.60 -11.27
N SER A 751 7.48 -30.78 -11.09
CA SER A 751 8.18 -30.07 -12.16
C SER A 751 9.65 -29.83 -11.74
N ASP A 752 10.28 -28.76 -12.21
CA ASP A 752 11.51 -28.23 -11.61
C ASP A 752 11.49 -26.71 -11.48
N ASP A 753 12.34 -26.18 -10.60
CA ASP A 753 12.41 -24.76 -10.25
C ASP A 753 12.71 -23.82 -11.43
N LYS A 754 13.21 -24.32 -12.56
CA LYS A 754 13.48 -23.52 -13.77
C LYS A 754 12.33 -23.62 -14.76
N ARG A 755 11.91 -24.83 -15.16
CA ARG A 755 10.84 -25.02 -16.15
C ARG A 755 9.47 -24.57 -15.65
N LYS A 756 9.17 -24.66 -14.35
CA LYS A 756 7.83 -24.29 -13.82
C LYS A 756 7.40 -22.88 -14.23
N PHE A 757 8.32 -21.90 -14.25
CA PHE A 757 8.02 -20.54 -14.68
C PHE A 757 7.86 -20.40 -16.21
N THR A 758 8.65 -21.13 -17.00
CA THR A 758 8.50 -21.17 -18.47
C THR A 758 7.16 -21.78 -18.87
N ILE A 759 6.72 -22.83 -18.19
CA ILE A 759 5.42 -23.50 -18.46
C ILE A 759 4.27 -22.51 -18.20
N ILE A 760 4.32 -21.73 -17.11
CA ILE A 760 3.35 -20.65 -16.87
C ILE A 760 3.34 -19.61 -17.98
N GLN A 761 4.51 -19.21 -18.52
CA GLN A 761 4.59 -18.25 -19.63
C GLN A 761 3.99 -18.81 -20.93
N LEU A 762 4.21 -20.09 -21.23
CA LEU A 762 3.62 -20.77 -22.39
C LEU A 762 2.09 -20.86 -22.26
N LEU A 763 1.58 -21.35 -21.12
CA LEU A 763 0.14 -21.42 -20.84
C LEU A 763 -0.51 -20.03 -20.87
N ALA A 764 0.15 -18.99 -20.36
CA ALA A 764 -0.34 -17.61 -20.44
C ALA A 764 -0.53 -17.11 -21.88
N SER A 765 0.18 -17.70 -22.86
CA SER A 765 0.05 -17.39 -24.29
C SER A 765 -0.94 -18.28 -25.06
N GLU A 766 -1.50 -19.32 -24.42
CA GLU A 766 -2.33 -20.32 -25.10
C GLU A 766 -3.74 -19.80 -25.42
N PRO A 767 -4.16 -19.71 -26.71
CA PRO A 767 -5.46 -19.12 -27.06
C PRO A 767 -6.66 -19.86 -26.47
N SER A 768 -6.61 -21.19 -26.35
CA SER A 768 -7.73 -21.97 -25.80
C SER A 768 -7.96 -21.71 -24.30
N LEU A 769 -6.98 -21.19 -23.57
CA LEU A 769 -7.16 -20.75 -22.18
C LEU A 769 -7.76 -19.35 -22.07
N GLN A 770 -7.74 -18.56 -23.17
CA GLN A 770 -8.21 -17.18 -23.24
C GLN A 770 -9.62 -17.05 -23.85
N GLU A 771 -10.02 -17.96 -24.74
CA GLU A 771 -11.31 -17.91 -25.42
C GLU A 771 -12.49 -18.03 -24.45
N GLY A 772 -13.37 -17.02 -24.44
CA GLY A 772 -14.56 -16.99 -23.58
C GLY A 772 -14.31 -16.72 -22.09
N ALA A 773 -13.07 -16.48 -21.68
CA ALA A 773 -12.69 -16.25 -20.27
C ALA A 773 -12.18 -14.83 -20.00
N ARG A 774 -12.39 -14.35 -18.77
CA ARG A 774 -11.63 -13.23 -18.20
C ARG A 774 -10.31 -13.78 -17.67
N ILE A 775 -9.20 -13.26 -18.18
CA ILE A 775 -7.86 -13.73 -17.82
C ILE A 775 -7.23 -12.88 -16.72
N SER A 776 -6.55 -13.56 -15.80
CA SER A 776 -5.68 -12.99 -14.78
C SER A 776 -4.32 -13.67 -14.82
N VAL A 777 -3.26 -12.87 -14.99
CA VAL A 777 -1.85 -13.30 -14.95
C VAL A 777 -1.10 -12.70 -13.76
N ILE A 778 -1.83 -12.48 -12.66
CA ILE A 778 -1.29 -11.90 -11.41
C ILE A 778 -0.30 -12.85 -10.74
N ASP A 779 -0.64 -14.15 -10.70
CA ASP A 779 0.16 -15.25 -10.16
C ASP A 779 -0.29 -16.55 -10.84
N GLY A 780 0.54 -17.06 -11.76
CA GLY A 780 0.11 -18.09 -12.71
C GLY A 780 -0.71 -17.55 -13.89
N ILE A 781 -1.49 -18.43 -14.51
CA ILE A 781 -2.64 -18.08 -15.36
C ILE A 781 -3.92 -18.57 -14.69
N ARG A 782 -4.89 -17.67 -14.54
CA ARG A 782 -6.27 -17.97 -14.16
C ARG A 782 -7.23 -17.51 -15.25
N SER A 783 -8.18 -18.37 -15.58
CA SER A 783 -9.24 -18.15 -16.57
C SER A 783 -10.60 -18.26 -15.87
N ASP A 784 -11.28 -17.13 -15.68
CA ASP A 784 -12.64 -17.06 -15.14
C ASP A 784 -13.66 -17.06 -16.28
N PHE A 785 -14.42 -18.15 -16.43
CA PHE A 785 -15.52 -18.31 -17.38
C PHE A 785 -16.86 -17.87 -16.74
N ALA A 786 -17.92 -17.80 -17.54
CA ALA A 786 -19.26 -17.47 -17.05
C ALA A 786 -19.80 -18.49 -16.02
N ASP A 787 -19.44 -19.76 -16.18
CA ASP A 787 -19.97 -20.94 -15.48
C ASP A 787 -18.90 -21.70 -14.66
N GLY A 788 -17.70 -21.12 -14.50
CA GLY A 788 -16.61 -21.76 -13.74
C GLY A 788 -15.29 -20.99 -13.84
N TRP A 789 -14.22 -21.55 -13.31
CA TRP A 789 -12.86 -20.99 -13.43
C TRP A 789 -11.78 -22.07 -13.29
N GLY A 790 -10.60 -21.80 -13.85
CA GLY A 790 -9.42 -22.66 -13.71
C GLY A 790 -8.14 -21.86 -13.49
N LEU A 791 -7.19 -22.45 -12.76
CA LEU A 791 -5.89 -21.85 -12.42
C LEU A 791 -4.76 -22.86 -12.58
N VAL A 792 -3.62 -22.39 -13.11
CA VAL A 792 -2.30 -23.02 -12.98
C VAL A 792 -1.30 -21.96 -12.53
N ARG A 793 -0.60 -22.19 -11.41
CA ARG A 793 0.46 -21.31 -10.89
C ARG A 793 1.71 -22.11 -10.51
N ALA A 794 2.88 -21.47 -10.50
CA ALA A 794 4.09 -22.08 -9.98
C ALA A 794 4.13 -21.97 -8.46
N SER A 795 4.56 -23.03 -7.76
CA SER A 795 4.86 -22.95 -6.33
C SER A 795 6.12 -22.12 -6.09
N ASN A 796 6.07 -21.28 -5.05
CA ASN A 796 7.19 -20.42 -4.64
C ASN A 796 8.13 -21.13 -3.64
N THR A 797 7.66 -22.20 -2.99
CA THR A 797 8.39 -22.96 -1.96
C THR A 797 8.88 -24.32 -2.48
N SER A 798 8.24 -24.89 -3.50
CA SER A 798 8.52 -26.24 -4.03
C SER A 798 8.69 -26.23 -5.56
N PRO A 799 9.36 -27.25 -6.14
CA PRO A 799 9.53 -27.41 -7.60
C PRO A 799 8.27 -27.94 -8.29
N THR A 800 7.10 -27.38 -7.97
CA THR A 800 5.78 -27.91 -8.41
C THR A 800 4.92 -26.84 -9.07
N LEU A 801 3.94 -27.29 -9.87
CA LEU A 801 2.80 -26.50 -10.29
C LEU A 801 1.61 -26.78 -9.36
N THR A 802 0.85 -25.74 -9.03
CA THR A 802 -0.38 -25.78 -8.23
C THR A 802 -1.57 -25.44 -9.13
N LEU A 803 -2.62 -26.25 -9.08
CA LEU A 803 -3.81 -26.11 -9.90
C LEU A 803 -5.08 -26.20 -9.05
N ARG A 804 -6.13 -25.46 -9.44
CA ARG A 804 -7.50 -25.59 -8.90
C ARG A 804 -8.51 -25.28 -10.00
N PHE A 805 -9.60 -26.02 -10.04
CA PHE A 805 -10.71 -25.83 -10.98
C PHE A 805 -12.04 -25.79 -10.23
N ALA A 806 -13.01 -25.00 -10.72
CA ALA A 806 -14.38 -25.06 -10.23
C ALA A 806 -15.40 -24.77 -11.35
N GLY A 807 -16.63 -25.30 -11.20
CA GLY A 807 -17.75 -25.06 -12.10
C GLY A 807 -19.09 -24.95 -11.36
N GLU A 808 -20.10 -24.39 -12.02
CA GLU A 808 -21.49 -24.38 -11.50
C GLU A 808 -22.15 -25.77 -11.57
N SER A 809 -21.62 -26.65 -12.41
CA SER A 809 -21.98 -28.07 -12.52
C SER A 809 -20.75 -28.93 -12.84
N ASP A 810 -20.89 -30.25 -12.74
CA ASP A 810 -19.83 -31.20 -13.07
C ASP A 810 -19.43 -31.12 -14.55
N GLU A 811 -20.36 -30.84 -15.47
CA GLU A 811 -20.05 -30.66 -16.90
C GLU A 811 -19.18 -29.42 -17.13
N ALA A 812 -19.42 -28.32 -16.40
CA ALA A 812 -18.59 -27.13 -16.46
C ALA A 812 -17.18 -27.41 -15.89
N LEU A 813 -17.11 -28.14 -14.77
CA LEU A 813 -15.85 -28.52 -14.12
C LEU A 813 -14.98 -29.42 -15.02
N GLU A 814 -15.55 -30.49 -15.58
CA GLU A 814 -14.80 -31.41 -16.45
C GLU A 814 -14.41 -30.77 -17.78
N ARG A 815 -15.25 -29.89 -18.36
CA ARG A 815 -14.89 -29.09 -19.53
C ARG A 815 -13.67 -28.20 -19.26
N ILE A 816 -13.63 -27.53 -18.11
CA ILE A 816 -12.51 -26.66 -17.73
C ILE A 816 -11.25 -27.49 -17.46
N LYS A 817 -11.35 -28.61 -16.73
CA LYS A 817 -10.24 -29.57 -16.55
C LYS A 817 -9.66 -30.03 -17.89
N ALA A 818 -10.49 -30.48 -18.83
CA ALA A 818 -10.05 -30.96 -20.13
C ALA A 818 -9.31 -29.87 -20.93
N LEU A 819 -9.85 -28.66 -20.94
CA LEU A 819 -9.27 -27.50 -21.61
C LEU A 819 -7.89 -27.09 -21.05
N PHE A 820 -7.69 -27.18 -19.74
CA PHE A 820 -6.36 -26.99 -19.12
C PHE A 820 -5.43 -28.19 -19.30
N LYS A 821 -5.96 -29.43 -19.28
CA LYS A 821 -5.21 -30.67 -19.53
C LYS A 821 -4.61 -30.69 -20.94
N GLU A 822 -5.38 -30.30 -21.96
CA GLU A 822 -4.89 -30.17 -23.33
C GLU A 822 -3.76 -29.14 -23.46
N ALA A 823 -3.92 -27.96 -22.83
CA ALA A 823 -2.89 -26.92 -22.85
C ALA A 823 -1.59 -27.37 -22.15
N LEU A 824 -1.71 -28.08 -21.02
CA LEU A 824 -0.58 -28.69 -20.32
C LEU A 824 0.10 -29.79 -21.16
N SER A 825 -0.67 -30.72 -21.75
CA SER A 825 -0.12 -31.74 -22.65
C SER A 825 0.53 -31.18 -23.91
N ARG A 826 0.15 -29.96 -24.34
CA ARG A 826 0.71 -29.25 -25.51
C ARG A 826 2.04 -28.55 -25.20
N HIS A 827 2.15 -27.92 -24.03
CA HIS A 827 3.32 -27.09 -23.64
C HIS A 827 4.29 -27.76 -22.66
N ALA A 828 3.87 -28.83 -22.00
CA ALA A 828 4.66 -29.59 -21.05
C ALA A 828 4.30 -31.11 -21.11
N PRO A 829 4.46 -31.77 -22.27
CA PRO A 829 4.07 -33.17 -22.49
C PRO A 829 4.80 -34.18 -21.60
N GLU A 830 5.87 -33.78 -20.91
CA GLU A 830 6.58 -34.59 -19.93
C GLU A 830 5.89 -34.69 -18.56
N LEU A 831 4.88 -33.86 -18.28
CA LEU A 831 4.22 -33.83 -16.99
C LEU A 831 3.17 -34.95 -16.85
N THR A 832 3.20 -35.64 -15.71
CA THR A 832 2.13 -36.57 -15.33
C THR A 832 0.94 -35.75 -14.80
N ILE A 833 -0.09 -35.56 -15.63
CA ILE A 833 -1.29 -34.80 -15.26
C ILE A 833 -2.28 -35.74 -14.52
N PRO A 834 -2.61 -35.48 -13.24
CA PRO A 834 -3.36 -36.42 -12.37
C PRO A 834 -4.89 -36.23 -12.41
N PHE A 835 -5.41 -35.57 -13.44
CA PHE A 835 -6.83 -35.33 -13.74
C PHE A 835 -7.02 -35.44 -15.25
#